data_AF-A0A9D7K8R8-F1
#
_entry.id   AF-A0A9D7K8R8-F1
#
_cell.length_a   1.000
_cell.length_b   1.000
_cell.length_c   1.000
_cell.angle_alpha   90.00
_cell.angle_beta   90.00
_cell.angle_gamma   90.00
#
_symmetry.space_group_name_H-M   'P 1'
#
loop_
_entity.id
_entity.type
_entity.pdbx_description
1 polymer ?
#
loop_
_entity_poly.entity_id
_entity_poly.type
_entity_poly.pdbx_seq_one_letter_code
_entity_poly.pdbx_strand_id
1 'polypeptide(L)'
;MEHLYQNVVKISCDVEQGSGILFYPKEGPYIIIISAKHVLNKEDICNYKIENISVSFGGFINVNLNKSLGDQFLFDDEFDLGAIVILKSRINENITINFLKAVDRKFDFKSCVSLGYPEKNKNDIKSIKSTYRAQLESTNFIFESVLSEEYLEELSSSSFDNLVGMSGGGLFYHNSSEYYLSGINFEFRNGYKSFYTINILKVNEFLEKNKLSKIPLTYGSANGINSNWINTKHSQALKELGERYTNEIESLEVPIVQYFKYLELGRTFTEDIELHFHQFILTLRSSKNVLNNDTTKDFFDKTSIFSDFLVRNFKELNWIVGGFDNSVLPLDELEKYRIGVRKTIEELRVEKLNILNKRIQVAKKGGKNIDTYHDNPLSDELNALYKIENDLDQFIKYLNGDKIKIGQNGLLVITGNAGNGKSHLLGDITKLRIEKDLPSILVLGEKLQGNNNPREQILNILSLGLYSWQELLINLNEIGKFKGERFIFAIDALNEGNGRNIWPVYLASFIDEFKNYPYIGLVLSIRSTYLNVILPEAKFNNNEIVKIEHRGFQGMGLKALSHFCKCFNLNQPVLPLLSPEFTNPQFLLLTCKTLKMLGRNDFPRGMQGISKLYKDYTVAVTQKFRLNLNYDIPITLDIVEHFIFFIQSKLPGVKKLDDVYMAFEEYSYKSLVPHLINDLIRENILVKNWPIYRQKNQMSLS
;
A
#
# COMPACT_ATOMS: atom_id res chain seq x y z
N MET A 1 2.37 -17.75 24.45
CA MET A 1 3.77 -18.16 24.71
C MET A 1 3.97 -19.62 24.39
N GLU A 2 3.12 -20.55 24.87
CA GLU A 2 3.21 -22.00 24.62
C GLU A 2 3.40 -22.40 23.14
N HIS A 3 2.73 -21.69 22.23
CA HIS A 3 2.90 -21.87 20.79
C HIS A 3 4.34 -21.70 20.27
N LEU A 4 5.18 -20.90 20.92
CA LEU A 4 6.59 -20.71 20.54
C LEU A 4 7.48 -21.85 20.99
N TYR A 5 7.09 -22.59 22.03
CA TYR A 5 7.90 -23.67 22.56
C TYR A 5 8.11 -24.77 21.52
N GLN A 6 7.19 -24.90 20.56
CA GLN A 6 7.29 -25.77 19.39
C GLN A 6 8.45 -25.42 18.44
N ASN A 7 8.92 -24.16 18.48
CA ASN A 7 10.05 -23.68 17.67
C ASN A 7 11.39 -23.77 18.42
N VAL A 8 11.42 -24.31 19.63
CA VAL A 8 12.64 -24.40 20.44
C VAL A 8 12.93 -25.87 20.72
N VAL A 9 14.11 -26.32 20.33
CA VAL A 9 14.56 -27.71 20.51
C VAL A 9 15.72 -27.77 21.49
N LYS A 10 15.85 -28.92 22.14
CA LYS A 10 17.03 -29.25 22.93
C LYS A 10 18.02 -29.95 22.00
N ILE A 11 19.28 -29.57 22.10
CA ILE A 11 20.39 -30.20 21.39
C ILE A 11 21.26 -30.88 22.43
N SER A 12 21.39 -32.20 22.39
CA SER A 12 22.27 -32.95 23.27
C SER A 12 23.40 -33.59 22.47
N CYS A 13 24.61 -33.54 23.01
CA CYS A 13 25.78 -34.24 22.48
C CYS A 13 26.58 -34.83 23.64
N ASP A 14 26.53 -36.15 23.77
CA ASP A 14 27.05 -36.90 24.91
C ASP A 14 26.50 -36.38 26.26
N VAL A 15 27.34 -35.77 27.09
CA VAL A 15 26.96 -35.21 28.40
C VAL A 15 26.62 -33.72 28.34
N GLU A 16 26.87 -33.05 27.21
CA GLU A 16 26.61 -31.63 27.06
C GLU A 16 25.26 -31.37 26.40
N GLN A 17 24.69 -30.20 26.69
CA GLN A 17 23.47 -29.75 26.07
C GLN A 17 23.49 -28.26 25.73
N GLY A 18 22.69 -27.93 24.73
CA GLY A 18 22.35 -26.56 24.37
C GLY A 18 20.93 -26.49 23.83
N SER A 19 20.61 -25.32 23.32
CA SER A 19 19.31 -25.01 22.74
C SER A 19 19.44 -24.78 21.24
N GLY A 20 18.33 -24.84 20.52
CA GLY A 20 18.25 -24.45 19.12
C GLY A 20 16.88 -23.93 18.76
N ILE A 21 16.82 -23.12 17.70
CA ILE A 21 15.57 -22.68 17.08
C ILE A 21 15.27 -23.55 15.87
N LEU A 22 14.13 -24.22 15.92
CA LEU A 22 13.59 -25.03 14.84
C LEU A 22 12.78 -24.15 13.88
N PHE A 23 13.29 -24.06 12.65
CA PHE A 23 12.64 -23.41 11.52
C PHE A 23 12.17 -24.46 10.51
N TYR A 24 10.89 -24.38 10.14
CA TYR A 24 10.26 -25.21 9.12
C TYR A 24 9.94 -24.37 7.88
N PRO A 25 10.85 -24.31 6.89
CA PRO A 25 10.60 -23.59 5.65
C PRO A 25 9.33 -24.05 4.94
N LYS A 26 8.55 -23.09 4.43
CA LYS A 26 7.39 -23.37 3.57
C LYS A 26 7.82 -24.06 2.27
N GLU A 27 8.94 -23.64 1.71
CA GLU A 27 9.55 -24.21 0.52
C GLU A 27 10.85 -24.94 0.88
N GLY A 28 11.16 -26.03 0.19
CA GLY A 28 12.38 -26.81 0.42
C GLY A 28 12.15 -28.14 1.16
N PRO A 29 12.96 -29.16 0.85
CA PRO A 29 12.80 -30.52 1.38
C PRO A 29 13.43 -30.72 2.76
N TYR A 30 13.71 -29.65 3.51
CA TYR A 30 14.49 -29.70 4.76
C TYR A 30 13.83 -28.92 5.90
N ILE A 31 14.19 -29.28 7.12
CA ILE A 31 14.04 -28.47 8.33
C ILE A 31 15.41 -27.92 8.74
N ILE A 32 15.42 -26.80 9.46
CA ILE A 32 16.64 -26.13 9.87
C ILE A 32 16.61 -25.92 11.38
N ILE A 33 17.67 -26.28 12.08
CA ILE A 33 17.86 -25.98 13.50
C ILE A 33 19.01 -24.99 13.59
N ILE A 34 18.75 -23.79 14.08
CA ILE A 34 19.72 -22.71 14.17
C ILE A 34 20.16 -22.60 15.62
N SER A 35 21.46 -22.53 15.88
CA SER A 35 22.02 -22.51 17.23
C SER A 35 23.33 -21.72 17.23
N ALA A 36 23.91 -21.54 18.43
CA ALA A 36 25.24 -21.01 18.56
C ALA A 36 26.25 -22.04 18.06
N LYS A 37 27.31 -21.60 17.37
CA LYS A 37 28.29 -22.51 16.77
C LYS A 37 28.97 -23.37 17.82
N HIS A 38 29.33 -22.85 18.99
CA HIS A 38 29.93 -23.66 20.06
C HIS A 38 29.03 -24.80 20.57
N VAL A 39 27.70 -24.68 20.46
CA VAL A 39 26.75 -25.78 20.79
C VAL A 39 26.86 -26.91 19.75
N LEU A 40 27.19 -26.57 18.50
CA LEU A 40 27.21 -27.46 17.35
C LEU A 40 28.63 -27.91 16.95
N ASN A 41 29.69 -27.37 17.57
CA ASN A 41 31.08 -27.52 17.13
C ASN A 41 31.79 -28.68 17.86
N LYS A 42 31.27 -29.91 17.72
CA LYS A 42 31.94 -31.13 18.16
C LYS A 42 32.29 -32.05 16.99
N GLU A 43 33.34 -32.86 17.16
CA GLU A 43 34.01 -33.58 16.08
C GLU A 43 33.14 -34.64 15.36
N ASP A 44 32.14 -35.22 16.03
CA ASP A 44 31.26 -36.25 15.43
C ASP A 44 29.76 -35.88 15.50
N ILE A 45 29.13 -35.79 14.33
CA ILE A 45 27.69 -35.55 14.17
C ILE A 45 26.83 -36.68 14.74
N CYS A 46 27.33 -37.92 14.80
CA CYS A 46 26.56 -39.07 15.25
C CYS A 46 26.27 -39.04 16.76
N ASN A 47 27.00 -38.21 17.51
CA ASN A 47 26.78 -38.02 18.94
C ASN A 47 25.65 -37.04 19.24
N TYR A 48 25.15 -36.34 18.22
CA TYR A 48 24.10 -35.35 18.38
C TYR A 48 22.70 -35.96 18.32
N LYS A 49 21.87 -35.52 19.26
CA LYS A 49 20.45 -35.81 19.32
C LYS A 49 19.67 -34.49 19.44
N ILE A 50 18.68 -34.34 18.56
CA ILE A 50 17.72 -33.25 18.62
C ILE A 50 16.50 -33.76 19.36
N GLU A 51 16.14 -33.09 20.45
CA GLU A 51 15.07 -33.51 21.33
C GLU A 51 13.94 -32.47 21.36
N ASN A 52 12.74 -32.93 21.72
CA ASN A 52 11.55 -32.09 21.91
C ASN A 52 11.00 -31.44 20.63
N ILE A 53 11.02 -32.12 19.49
CA ILE A 53 10.34 -31.65 18.26
C ILE A 53 8.84 -31.98 18.36
N SER A 54 7.96 -30.96 18.32
CA SER A 54 6.50 -31.14 18.48
C SER A 54 5.76 -31.69 17.25
N VAL A 55 4.73 -32.53 17.45
CA VAL A 55 3.95 -33.19 16.38
C VAL A 55 2.44 -32.99 16.48
N SER A 56 1.69 -33.19 15.38
CA SER A 56 0.28 -32.77 15.18
C SER A 56 -0.78 -33.37 16.08
N PHE A 57 -0.49 -34.45 16.80
CA PHE A 57 -1.45 -35.13 17.67
C PHE A 57 -1.13 -34.99 19.16
N GLY A 58 -0.21 -34.08 19.50
CA GLY A 58 0.33 -33.94 20.86
C GLY A 58 1.42 -34.97 21.12
N GLY A 59 2.58 -34.50 21.61
CA GLY A 59 3.76 -35.33 21.81
C GLY A 59 5.02 -34.70 21.23
N PHE A 60 6.15 -35.36 21.46
CA PHE A 60 7.47 -34.93 21.01
C PHE A 60 8.24 -36.10 20.41
N ILE A 61 9.01 -35.81 19.36
CA ILE A 61 9.97 -36.75 18.77
C ILE A 61 11.40 -36.29 19.04
N ASN A 62 12.30 -37.27 19.01
CA ASN A 62 13.73 -37.05 19.06
C ASN A 62 14.39 -37.60 17.78
N VAL A 63 15.38 -36.90 17.26
CA VAL A 63 16.09 -37.25 16.02
C VAL A 63 17.58 -37.37 16.32
N ASN A 64 18.14 -38.57 16.12
CA ASN A 64 19.60 -38.76 16.14
C ASN A 64 20.18 -38.31 14.79
N LEU A 65 21.19 -37.44 14.83
CA LEU A 65 21.81 -36.94 13.61
C LEU A 65 22.69 -38.01 12.97
N ASN A 66 22.74 -38.00 11.63
CA ASN A 66 23.53 -38.96 10.87
C ASN A 66 23.93 -38.40 9.50
N LYS A 67 25.24 -38.28 9.26
CA LYS A 67 25.80 -37.77 7.99
C LYS A 67 25.41 -38.61 6.78
N SER A 68 25.36 -39.93 6.93
CA SER A 68 25.05 -40.86 5.82
C SER A 68 23.60 -40.73 5.34
N LEU A 69 22.72 -40.20 6.18
CA LEU A 69 21.32 -39.95 5.89
C LEU A 69 21.08 -38.51 5.37
N GLY A 70 22.15 -37.75 5.14
CA GLY A 70 22.10 -36.42 4.52
C GLY A 70 21.98 -35.25 5.49
N ASP A 71 22.16 -35.45 6.80
CA ASP A 71 22.21 -34.33 7.75
C ASP A 71 23.52 -33.54 7.60
N GLN A 72 23.42 -32.22 7.70
CA GLN A 72 24.55 -31.32 7.48
C GLN A 72 24.67 -30.31 8.62
N PHE A 73 25.90 -30.08 9.05
CA PHE A 73 26.27 -28.90 9.84
C PHE A 73 26.79 -27.79 8.93
N LEU A 74 26.35 -26.58 9.21
CA LEU A 74 26.79 -25.36 8.57
C LEU A 74 27.22 -24.38 9.65
N PHE A 75 28.29 -23.64 9.41
CA PHE A 75 28.87 -22.70 10.37
C PHE A 75 29.17 -21.37 9.71
N ASP A 76 28.91 -20.27 10.42
CA ASP A 76 29.39 -18.96 10.01
C ASP A 76 30.90 -18.86 10.31
N ASP A 77 31.58 -18.10 9.45
CA ASP A 77 33.04 -17.93 9.50
C ASP A 77 33.44 -16.90 10.55
N GLU A 78 32.60 -15.89 10.79
CA GLU A 78 32.91 -14.71 11.60
C GLU A 78 32.18 -14.73 12.96
N PHE A 79 30.94 -15.23 12.98
CA PHE A 79 30.08 -15.19 14.14
C PHE A 79 29.86 -16.58 14.76
N ASP A 80 29.53 -16.63 16.05
CA ASP A 80 29.21 -17.86 16.78
C ASP A 80 27.80 -18.38 16.42
N LEU A 81 27.61 -18.68 15.13
CA LEU A 81 26.34 -19.09 14.53
C LEU A 81 26.54 -20.37 13.72
N GLY A 82 25.64 -21.31 13.89
CA GLY A 82 25.58 -22.51 13.06
C GLY A 82 24.15 -22.99 12.83
N ALA A 83 24.02 -23.93 11.89
CA ALA A 83 22.75 -24.60 11.63
C ALA A 83 22.94 -26.08 11.34
N ILE A 84 21.91 -26.85 11.68
CA ILE A 84 21.73 -28.24 11.26
C ILE A 84 20.63 -28.27 10.20
N VAL A 85 20.91 -28.91 9.07
CA VAL A 85 19.92 -29.15 8.00
C VAL A 85 19.57 -30.63 8.00
N ILE A 86 18.28 -30.94 8.15
CA ILE A 86 17.75 -32.31 8.17
C ILE A 86 16.68 -32.41 7.08
N LEU A 87 16.72 -33.46 6.27
CA LEU A 87 15.68 -33.69 5.26
C LEU A 87 14.33 -33.99 5.93
N LYS A 88 13.25 -33.37 5.44
CA LYS A 88 11.87 -33.60 5.92
C LYS A 88 11.48 -35.08 5.80
N SER A 89 11.98 -35.79 4.78
CA SER A 89 11.75 -37.23 4.59
C SER A 89 12.31 -38.10 5.71
N ARG A 90 13.23 -37.60 6.54
CA ARG A 90 13.72 -38.32 7.72
C ARG A 90 12.76 -38.27 8.90
N ILE A 91 11.78 -37.38 8.85
CA ILE A 91 10.82 -37.18 9.92
C ILE A 91 9.51 -37.82 9.46
N ASN A 92 9.26 -39.03 9.96
CA ASN A 92 8.10 -39.85 9.58
C ASN A 92 6.77 -39.37 10.22
N GLU A 93 6.79 -38.24 10.91
CA GLU A 93 5.65 -37.69 11.63
C GLU A 93 5.29 -36.28 11.12
N ASN A 94 4.00 -35.97 11.16
CA ASN A 94 3.53 -34.62 10.84
C ASN A 94 3.94 -33.68 11.97
N ILE A 95 4.97 -32.89 11.72
CA ILE A 95 5.48 -31.90 12.67
C ILE A 95 4.48 -30.75 12.78
N THR A 96 4.19 -30.31 14.00
CA THR A 96 3.40 -29.09 14.23
C THR A 96 4.32 -27.99 14.68
N ILE A 97 4.65 -27.13 13.72
CA ILE A 97 5.47 -25.96 13.93
C ILE A 97 4.64 -24.73 13.56
N ASN A 98 4.56 -23.79 14.49
CA ASN A 98 4.04 -22.48 14.18
C ASN A 98 4.97 -21.75 13.22
N PHE A 99 4.35 -20.94 12.36
CA PHE A 99 5.08 -20.08 11.45
C PHE A 99 5.96 -19.11 12.25
N LEU A 100 7.27 -19.29 12.16
CA LEU A 100 8.25 -18.47 12.85
C LEU A 100 8.33 -17.11 12.16
N LYS A 101 7.73 -16.08 12.78
CA LYS A 101 7.87 -14.69 12.37
C LYS A 101 9.08 -14.07 13.07
N ALA A 102 9.83 -13.26 12.34
CA ALA A 102 10.99 -12.58 12.91
C ALA A 102 10.97 -11.07 12.64
N VAL A 103 11.60 -10.28 13.52
CA VAL A 103 11.65 -8.80 13.41
C VAL A 103 13.08 -8.31 13.56
N ASP A 104 13.47 -7.40 12.67
CA ASP A 104 14.72 -6.65 12.80
C ASP A 104 14.52 -5.43 13.73
N ARG A 105 15.61 -5.04 14.40
CA ARG A 105 15.70 -4.27 15.64
C ARG A 105 15.45 -2.77 15.52
N LYS A 106 14.65 -2.34 14.55
CA LYS A 106 14.26 -0.93 14.41
C LYS A 106 13.12 -0.51 15.33
N PHE A 107 12.63 -1.41 16.19
CA PHE A 107 11.57 -1.14 17.15
C PHE A 107 12.12 -1.21 18.58
N ASP A 108 11.86 -0.18 19.37
CA ASP A 108 12.30 0.01 20.76
C ASP A 108 11.95 -1.21 21.65
N PHE A 109 12.88 -2.14 21.81
CA PHE A 109 12.65 -3.43 22.48
C PHE A 109 12.71 -3.30 24.01
N LYS A 110 11.66 -2.74 24.60
CA LYS A 110 11.54 -2.63 26.07
C LYS A 110 11.18 -3.95 26.76
N SER A 111 10.77 -4.99 26.02
CA SER A 111 10.40 -6.29 26.60
C SER A 111 10.68 -7.45 25.65
N CYS A 112 11.66 -8.27 26.03
CA CYS A 112 12.07 -9.48 25.32
C CYS A 112 11.91 -10.70 26.23
N VAL A 113 11.82 -11.87 25.60
CA VAL A 113 11.82 -13.18 26.26
C VAL A 113 12.83 -14.08 25.56
N SER A 114 13.78 -14.60 26.33
CA SER A 114 14.72 -15.62 25.89
C SER A 114 14.15 -17.01 26.18
N LEU A 115 14.23 -17.93 25.22
CA LEU A 115 13.74 -19.31 25.34
C LEU A 115 14.86 -20.32 25.05
N GLY A 116 14.85 -21.44 25.77
CA GLY A 116 15.76 -22.58 25.55
C GLY A 116 15.66 -23.64 26.65
N TYR A 117 16.58 -24.59 26.67
CA TYR A 117 16.63 -25.72 27.59
C TYR A 117 17.87 -25.64 28.51
N PRO A 118 17.69 -25.26 29.79
CA PRO A 118 18.78 -25.31 30.76
C PRO A 118 19.03 -26.74 31.26
N GLU A 119 20.27 -27.04 31.63
CA GLU A 119 20.73 -28.40 31.96
C GLU A 119 20.07 -28.98 33.19
N LYS A 120 19.91 -28.17 34.23
CA LYS A 120 19.30 -28.60 35.48
C LYS A 120 17.76 -28.69 35.44
N ASN A 121 17.12 -28.28 34.35
CA ASN A 121 15.66 -28.16 34.27
C ASN A 121 14.95 -29.42 33.73
N LYS A 122 15.55 -30.61 33.87
CA LYS A 122 14.92 -31.91 33.57
C LYS A 122 14.17 -32.00 32.21
N ASN A 123 14.76 -31.42 31.15
CA ASN A 123 14.20 -31.32 29.79
C ASN A 123 13.04 -30.33 29.59
N ASP A 124 12.67 -29.54 30.60
CA ASP A 124 11.67 -28.50 30.46
C ASP A 124 12.27 -27.22 29.88
N ILE A 125 11.54 -26.62 28.94
CA ILE A 125 11.90 -25.32 28.37
C ILE A 125 11.80 -24.23 29.44
N LYS A 126 12.78 -23.32 29.45
CA LYS A 126 12.79 -22.14 30.33
C LYS A 126 12.58 -20.88 29.51
N SER A 127 11.77 -19.97 30.05
CA SER A 127 11.57 -18.62 29.52
C SER A 127 12.13 -17.59 30.48
N ILE A 128 12.89 -16.62 29.98
CA ILE A 128 13.51 -15.57 30.80
C ILE A 128 13.19 -14.21 30.22
N LYS A 129 12.67 -13.31 31.03
CA LYS A 129 12.40 -11.93 30.60
C LYS A 129 13.69 -11.11 30.58
N SER A 130 13.86 -10.30 29.54
CA SER A 130 15.01 -9.42 29.37
C SER A 130 14.62 -8.09 28.73
N THR A 131 15.48 -7.10 28.88
CA THR A 131 15.39 -5.80 28.22
C THR A 131 16.59 -5.62 27.29
N TYR A 132 16.35 -5.01 26.14
CA TYR A 132 17.44 -4.65 25.25
C TYR A 132 18.27 -3.51 25.85
N ARG A 133 19.60 -3.61 25.80
CA ARG A 133 20.50 -2.60 26.37
C ARG A 133 21.19 -1.74 25.30
N ALA A 134 21.96 -2.36 24.42
CA ALA A 134 22.79 -1.64 23.45
C ALA A 134 23.27 -2.54 22.30
N GLN A 135 23.53 -1.92 21.15
CA GLN A 135 24.21 -2.53 20.02
C GLN A 135 25.72 -2.36 20.22
N LEU A 136 26.50 -3.40 19.94
CA LEU A 136 27.96 -3.31 20.03
C LEU A 136 28.48 -2.52 18.82
N GLU A 137 29.10 -1.36 19.04
CA GLU A 137 29.56 -0.45 17.98
C GLU A 137 30.52 -1.11 16.97
N SER A 138 31.19 -2.21 17.35
CA SER A 138 32.11 -2.94 16.49
C SER A 138 31.44 -3.84 15.45
N THR A 139 30.16 -4.23 15.62
CA THR A 139 29.40 -5.03 14.65
C THR A 139 27.91 -4.68 14.67
N ASN A 140 27.32 -4.40 13.50
CA ASN A 140 25.88 -4.13 13.39
C ASN A 140 25.00 -5.35 13.71
N PHE A 141 25.60 -6.53 13.92
CA PHE A 141 24.91 -7.82 14.02
C PHE A 141 24.85 -8.41 15.42
N ILE A 142 25.53 -7.83 16.42
CA ILE A 142 25.49 -8.32 17.79
C ILE A 142 24.92 -7.27 18.72
N PHE A 143 24.14 -7.72 19.68
CA PHE A 143 23.58 -6.84 20.69
C PHE A 143 23.50 -7.50 22.07
N GLU A 144 23.51 -6.66 23.10
CA GLU A 144 23.39 -7.08 24.49
C GLU A 144 21.96 -6.91 25.02
N SER A 145 21.48 -7.92 25.73
CA SER A 145 20.25 -7.87 26.52
C SER A 145 20.56 -8.15 27.99
N VAL A 146 19.82 -7.49 28.89
CA VAL A 146 19.96 -7.62 30.35
C VAL A 146 18.72 -8.29 30.91
N LEU A 147 18.89 -9.18 31.88
CA LEU A 147 17.76 -9.83 32.55
C LEU A 147 16.92 -8.81 33.34
N SER A 148 15.61 -9.03 33.44
CA SER A 148 14.74 -8.18 34.27
C SER A 148 15.06 -8.34 35.76
N GLU A 149 14.78 -7.30 36.56
CA GLU A 149 15.05 -7.27 38.01
C GLU A 149 14.48 -8.49 38.76
N GLU A 150 13.26 -8.92 38.42
CA GLU A 150 12.62 -10.16 38.92
C GLU A 150 13.54 -11.39 38.83
N TYR A 151 14.21 -11.61 37.70
CA TYR A 151 15.12 -12.74 37.50
C TYR A 151 16.49 -12.52 38.13
N LEU A 152 16.94 -11.26 38.23
CA LEU A 152 18.20 -10.93 38.90
C LEU A 152 18.12 -11.25 40.40
N GLU A 153 16.96 -11.07 41.02
CA GLU A 153 16.69 -11.44 42.43
C GLU A 153 16.63 -12.98 42.61
N GLU A 154 15.94 -13.71 41.71
CA GLU A 154 15.92 -15.18 41.73
C GLU A 154 17.30 -15.82 41.49
N LEU A 155 18.14 -15.22 40.64
CA LEU A 155 19.51 -15.66 40.37
C LEU A 155 20.49 -15.29 41.51
N SER A 156 20.13 -14.33 42.35
CA SER A 156 20.92 -14.02 43.56
C SER A 156 20.69 -15.05 44.68
N SER A 157 19.56 -15.78 44.64
CA SER A 157 19.15 -16.80 45.61
C SER A 157 19.36 -18.24 45.14
N SER A 158 19.56 -18.47 43.84
CA SER A 158 19.85 -19.77 43.21
C SER A 158 21.08 -19.71 42.29
N SER A 159 21.92 -20.76 42.28
CA SER A 159 23.21 -20.75 41.55
C SER A 159 23.07 -20.51 40.04
N PHE A 160 24.06 -19.82 39.44
CA PHE A 160 24.22 -19.57 38.00
C PHE A 160 24.00 -20.77 37.07
N ASP A 161 24.18 -21.99 37.59
CA ASP A 161 23.99 -23.26 36.89
C ASP A 161 22.57 -23.46 36.31
N ASN A 162 21.58 -22.67 36.72
CA ASN A 162 20.20 -22.74 36.24
C ASN A 162 19.99 -22.19 34.82
N LEU A 163 21.04 -21.65 34.18
CA LEU A 163 21.01 -21.06 32.84
C LEU A 163 22.01 -21.71 31.86
N VAL A 164 22.84 -22.64 32.35
CA VAL A 164 23.73 -23.45 31.49
C VAL A 164 22.88 -24.25 30.52
N GLY A 165 23.19 -24.21 29.22
CA GLY A 165 22.42 -24.86 28.14
C GLY A 165 21.43 -23.94 27.40
N MET A 166 21.23 -22.70 27.85
CA MET A 166 20.36 -21.73 27.18
C MET A 166 20.94 -21.19 25.85
N SER A 167 22.26 -21.31 25.63
CA SER A 167 22.93 -20.91 24.39
C SER A 167 22.35 -21.63 23.17
N GLY A 168 22.25 -20.93 22.04
CA GLY A 168 21.56 -21.37 20.83
C GLY A 168 20.04 -21.18 20.86
N GLY A 169 19.48 -20.81 22.00
CA GLY A 169 18.08 -20.43 22.15
C GLY A 169 17.75 -19.12 21.45
N GLY A 170 16.47 -18.87 21.20
CA GLY A 170 16.01 -17.64 20.54
C GLY A 170 15.74 -16.52 21.53
N LEU A 171 16.07 -15.30 21.11
CA LEU A 171 15.53 -14.10 21.73
C LEU A 171 14.27 -13.68 20.98
N PHE A 172 13.15 -13.63 21.69
CA PHE A 172 11.87 -13.22 21.16
C PHE A 172 11.49 -11.85 21.67
N TYR A 173 11.20 -10.96 20.76
CA TYR A 173 10.48 -9.75 21.09
C TYR A 173 9.01 -10.07 21.34
N HIS A 174 8.41 -9.47 22.37
CA HIS A 174 6.99 -9.64 22.66
C HIS A 174 6.24 -8.31 22.59
N ASN A 175 5.12 -8.30 21.87
CA ASN A 175 4.16 -7.21 21.86
C ASN A 175 2.78 -7.81 22.10
N SER A 176 2.10 -7.40 23.19
CA SER A 176 0.70 -7.59 23.66
C SER A 176 -0.12 -8.86 23.29
N SER A 177 0.11 -9.48 22.13
CA SER A 177 -0.54 -10.70 21.62
C SER A 177 0.39 -11.63 20.80
N GLU A 178 1.57 -11.20 20.35
CA GLU A 178 2.47 -12.00 19.49
C GLU A 178 3.94 -11.92 19.95
N TYR A 179 4.73 -12.92 19.53
CA TYR A 179 6.15 -13.00 19.76
C TYR A 179 6.89 -13.15 18.43
N TYR A 180 8.02 -12.47 18.30
CA TYR A 180 8.80 -12.42 17.07
C TYR A 180 10.25 -12.74 17.37
N LEU A 181 10.85 -13.66 16.62
CA LEU A 181 12.28 -13.95 16.76
C LEU A 181 13.10 -12.71 16.36
N SER A 182 13.98 -12.26 17.24
CA SER A 182 14.90 -11.14 16.97
C SER A 182 16.34 -11.59 16.79
N GLY A 183 16.68 -12.79 17.26
CA GLY A 183 18.03 -13.33 17.10
C GLY A 183 18.28 -14.61 17.89
N ILE A 184 19.54 -15.07 17.85
CA ILE A 184 20.01 -16.31 18.49
C ILE A 184 21.01 -15.96 19.59
N ASN A 185 20.75 -16.42 20.81
CA ASN A 185 21.61 -16.18 21.96
C ASN A 185 22.86 -17.06 21.89
N PHE A 186 24.03 -16.51 22.18
CA PHE A 186 25.27 -17.29 22.11
C PHE A 186 26.19 -17.13 23.32
N GLU A 187 26.18 -16.01 24.04
CA GLU A 187 27.11 -15.82 25.15
C GLU A 187 26.44 -15.18 26.37
N PHE A 188 26.48 -15.84 27.53
CA PHE A 188 26.01 -15.29 28.81
C PHE A 188 27.17 -14.66 29.58
N ARG A 189 26.96 -13.48 30.15
CA ARG A 189 28.00 -12.63 30.77
C ARG A 189 27.58 -12.08 32.12
N ASN A 190 28.54 -11.49 32.83
CA ASN A 190 28.33 -10.79 34.11
C ASN A 190 27.67 -11.67 35.18
N GLY A 191 28.04 -12.96 35.24
CA GLY A 191 27.31 -13.94 36.04
C GLY A 191 25.88 -14.11 35.54
N TYR A 192 25.71 -14.39 34.24
CA TYR A 192 24.40 -14.58 33.59
C TYR A 192 23.39 -13.43 33.72
N LYS A 193 23.81 -12.24 34.16
CA LYS A 193 22.95 -11.05 34.27
C LYS A 193 22.65 -10.42 32.90
N SER A 194 23.51 -10.67 31.93
CA SER A 194 23.31 -10.26 30.55
C SER A 194 23.74 -11.35 29.57
N PHE A 195 23.31 -11.23 28.32
CA PHE A 195 23.74 -12.13 27.26
C PHE A 195 23.80 -11.41 25.90
N TYR A 196 24.60 -11.97 25.01
CA TYR A 196 24.73 -11.54 23.63
C TYR A 196 23.87 -12.40 22.70
N THR A 197 23.32 -11.71 21.71
CA THR A 197 22.44 -12.28 20.71
C THR A 197 22.91 -11.84 19.32
N ILE A 198 22.95 -12.80 18.39
CA ILE A 198 23.18 -12.55 16.96
C ILE A 198 21.86 -12.13 16.33
N ASN A 199 21.85 -10.98 15.65
CA ASN A 199 20.69 -10.40 14.98
C ASN A 199 20.14 -11.34 13.89
N ILE A 200 18.81 -11.45 13.83
CA ILE A 200 18.10 -12.19 12.78
C ILE A 200 18.54 -11.81 11.35
N LEU A 201 18.92 -10.56 11.09
CA LEU A 201 19.46 -10.17 9.79
C LEU A 201 20.72 -10.96 9.43
N LYS A 202 21.64 -11.14 10.37
CA LYS A 202 22.85 -11.96 10.16
C LYS A 202 22.50 -13.43 10.03
N VAL A 203 21.52 -13.91 10.80
CA VAL A 203 21.00 -15.28 10.65
C VAL A 203 20.46 -15.50 9.23
N ASN A 204 19.67 -14.57 8.71
CA ASN A 204 19.14 -14.65 7.34
C ASN A 204 20.24 -14.53 6.27
N GLU A 205 21.23 -13.67 6.46
CA GLU A 205 22.42 -13.59 5.60
C GLU A 205 23.17 -14.92 5.57
N PHE A 206 23.37 -15.55 6.73
CA PHE A 206 23.99 -16.86 6.85
C PHE A 206 23.20 -17.97 6.14
N LEU A 207 21.87 -18.00 6.29
CA LEU A 207 20.99 -18.95 5.59
C LEU A 207 21.06 -18.75 4.07
N GLU A 208 21.02 -17.50 3.60
CA GLU A 208 21.07 -17.14 2.18
C GLU A 208 22.43 -17.51 1.55
N LYS A 209 23.55 -17.23 2.23
CA LYS A 209 24.91 -17.65 1.80
C LYS A 209 24.99 -19.17 1.58
N ASN A 210 24.26 -19.94 2.39
CA ASN A 210 24.17 -21.40 2.29
C ASN A 210 23.02 -21.91 1.39
N LYS A 211 22.36 -21.03 0.63
CA LYS A 211 21.24 -21.37 -0.28
C LYS A 211 20.04 -22.00 0.44
N LEU A 212 19.83 -21.65 1.70
CA LEU A 212 18.68 -22.05 2.50
C LEU A 212 17.60 -20.97 2.50
N SER A 213 16.35 -21.35 2.76
CA SER A 213 15.25 -20.39 2.94
C SER A 213 15.53 -19.45 4.11
N LYS A 214 15.32 -18.16 3.91
CA LYS A 214 15.37 -17.15 4.98
C LYS A 214 14.17 -17.30 5.92
N ILE A 215 14.37 -16.94 7.20
CA ILE A 215 13.26 -16.77 8.14
C ILE A 215 12.46 -15.54 7.71
N PRO A 216 11.14 -15.66 7.52
CA PRO A 216 10.29 -14.56 7.10
C PRO A 216 10.32 -13.41 8.10
N LEU A 217 10.76 -12.25 7.63
CA LEU A 217 10.73 -11.01 8.40
C LEU A 217 9.33 -10.39 8.34
N THR A 218 8.91 -9.80 9.46
CA THR A 218 7.70 -8.97 9.59
C THR A 218 8.05 -7.67 10.29
N TYR A 219 7.07 -6.78 10.39
CA TYR A 219 7.12 -5.57 11.19
C TYR A 219 6.24 -5.71 12.44
N GLY A 220 6.61 -5.00 13.49
CA GLY A 220 5.84 -4.93 14.74
C GLY A 220 6.44 -3.91 15.69
N SER A 221 5.63 -2.95 16.16
CA SER A 221 6.06 -1.97 17.15
C SER A 221 5.79 -2.42 18.59
N ALA A 222 6.45 -1.79 19.56
CA ALA A 222 6.27 -2.08 21.00
C ALA A 222 4.86 -1.84 21.49
N ASN A 223 4.13 -1.04 20.75
CA ASN A 223 2.89 -0.48 21.20
C ASN A 223 1.68 -1.14 20.50
N GLY A 224 1.88 -2.18 19.66
CA GLY A 224 0.75 -2.93 19.06
C GLY A 224 0.59 -2.83 17.55
N ILE A 225 1.36 -1.98 16.85
CA ILE A 225 1.20 -1.79 15.40
C ILE A 225 1.94 -2.91 14.67
N ASN A 226 1.20 -3.92 14.23
CA ASN A 226 1.68 -5.08 13.47
C ASN A 226 0.68 -5.46 12.37
N SER A 227 0.97 -6.51 11.60
CA SER A 227 0.11 -6.95 10.51
C SER A 227 -1.30 -7.34 10.96
N ASN A 228 -1.46 -7.97 12.12
CA ASN A 228 -2.78 -8.32 12.66
C ASN A 228 -3.60 -7.07 13.00
N TRP A 229 -2.98 -6.06 13.62
CA TRP A 229 -3.64 -4.80 13.91
C TRP A 229 -4.09 -4.08 12.63
N ILE A 230 -3.23 -4.04 11.60
CA ILE A 230 -3.58 -3.46 10.29
C ILE A 230 -4.77 -4.18 9.66
N ASN A 231 -4.70 -5.52 9.59
CA ASN A 231 -5.77 -6.34 9.02
C ASN A 231 -7.09 -6.17 9.77
N THR A 232 -7.03 -6.07 11.10
CA THR A 232 -8.21 -5.85 11.95
C THR A 232 -8.82 -4.48 11.67
N LYS A 233 -8.01 -3.42 11.63
CA LYS A 233 -8.47 -2.05 11.40
C LYS A 233 -9.02 -1.86 10.00
N HIS A 234 -8.37 -2.44 9.01
CA HIS A 234 -8.87 -2.44 7.64
C HIS A 234 -10.19 -3.20 7.49
N SER A 235 -10.29 -4.40 8.07
CA SER A 235 -11.53 -5.19 8.06
C SER A 235 -12.69 -4.45 8.75
N GLN A 236 -12.40 -3.72 9.83
CA GLN A 236 -13.37 -2.85 10.48
C GLN A 236 -13.81 -1.72 9.52
N ALA A 237 -12.87 -0.99 8.93
CA ALA A 237 -13.18 0.10 8.00
C ALA A 237 -14.02 -0.38 6.79
N LEU A 238 -13.69 -1.53 6.18
CA LEU A 238 -14.47 -2.08 5.07
C LEU A 238 -15.91 -2.44 5.47
N LYS A 239 -16.11 -3.01 6.67
CA LYS A 239 -17.46 -3.28 7.18
C LYS A 239 -18.24 -1.99 7.43
N GLU A 240 -17.57 -0.96 7.93
CA GLU A 240 -18.18 0.34 8.23
C GLU A 240 -18.53 1.16 6.99
N LEU A 241 -17.92 0.90 5.83
CA LEU A 241 -18.38 1.46 4.56
C LEU A 241 -19.82 1.05 4.21
N GLY A 242 -20.31 -0.06 4.79
CA GLY A 242 -21.68 -0.53 4.59
C GLY A 242 -22.01 -0.72 3.12
N GLU A 243 -23.18 -0.25 2.68
CA GLU A 243 -23.63 -0.40 1.29
C GLU A 243 -22.76 0.31 0.25
N ARG A 244 -21.91 1.26 0.66
CA ARG A 244 -20.97 1.95 -0.24
C ARG A 244 -19.86 1.02 -0.72
N TYR A 245 -19.65 -0.11 -0.04
CA TYR A 245 -18.71 -1.16 -0.42
C TYR A 245 -19.46 -2.49 -0.61
N THR A 246 -19.34 -3.10 -1.79
CA THR A 246 -19.99 -4.40 -2.06
C THR A 246 -18.97 -5.40 -2.55
N ASN A 247 -18.98 -6.58 -1.94
CA ASN A 247 -18.24 -7.76 -2.41
C ASN A 247 -19.05 -8.59 -3.41
N GLU A 248 -20.30 -8.22 -3.71
CA GLU A 248 -21.16 -8.94 -4.67
C GLU A 248 -20.70 -8.74 -6.12
N ILE A 249 -19.91 -7.69 -6.37
CA ILE A 249 -19.37 -7.37 -7.69
C ILE A 249 -17.84 -7.41 -7.58
N GLU A 250 -17.22 -8.20 -8.44
CA GLU A 250 -15.77 -8.17 -8.60
C GLU A 250 -15.32 -6.78 -9.05
N SER A 251 -14.23 -6.28 -8.49
CA SER A 251 -13.68 -4.96 -8.79
C SER A 251 -13.37 -4.81 -10.28
N LEU A 252 -13.91 -3.76 -10.91
CA LEU A 252 -13.57 -3.41 -12.28
C LEU A 252 -12.39 -2.42 -12.26
N GLU A 253 -11.33 -2.70 -13.01
CA GLU A 253 -10.20 -1.77 -13.11
C GLU A 253 -10.63 -0.48 -13.83
N VAL A 254 -10.65 0.63 -13.09
CA VAL A 254 -10.97 1.97 -13.57
C VAL A 254 -9.69 2.79 -13.79
N PRO A 255 -9.68 3.79 -14.70
CA PRO A 255 -8.45 4.49 -15.11
C PRO A 255 -7.68 5.18 -13.97
N ILE A 256 -8.37 5.54 -12.89
CA ILE A 256 -7.74 6.20 -11.74
C ILE A 256 -6.84 5.25 -10.91
N VAL A 257 -7.03 3.93 -11.01
CA VAL A 257 -6.22 2.92 -10.31
C VAL A 257 -4.74 3.08 -10.63
N GLN A 258 -4.40 3.48 -11.85
CA GLN A 258 -3.00 3.64 -12.26
C GLN A 258 -2.24 4.64 -11.39
N TYR A 259 -2.88 5.70 -10.87
CA TYR A 259 -2.22 6.73 -10.08
C TYR A 259 -1.76 6.22 -8.71
N PHE A 260 -2.42 5.20 -8.15
CA PHE A 260 -1.96 4.54 -6.93
C PHE A 260 -0.63 3.83 -7.16
N LYS A 261 -0.41 3.23 -8.34
CA LYS A 261 0.86 2.56 -8.68
C LYS A 261 2.06 3.53 -8.61
N TYR A 262 1.85 4.81 -8.96
CA TYR A 262 2.88 5.85 -8.83
C TYR A 262 3.04 6.33 -7.40
N LEU A 263 1.96 6.33 -6.60
CA LEU A 263 2.04 6.66 -5.18
C LEU A 263 2.87 5.64 -4.41
N GLU A 264 2.77 4.36 -4.78
CA GLU A 264 3.45 3.23 -4.14
C GLU A 264 4.98 3.27 -4.31
N LEU A 265 5.47 3.90 -5.39
CA LEU A 265 6.89 3.93 -5.79
C LEU A 265 7.54 2.53 -5.87
N GLY A 266 6.74 1.51 -6.16
CA GLY A 266 7.21 0.13 -6.34
C GLY A 266 7.76 -0.12 -7.75
N ARG A 267 7.98 -1.40 -8.08
CA ARG A 267 8.58 -1.84 -9.35
C ARG A 267 7.86 -1.32 -10.60
N THR A 268 6.53 -1.22 -10.58
CA THR A 268 5.77 -0.71 -11.74
C THR A 268 6.07 0.76 -12.03
N PHE A 269 6.35 1.56 -10.99
CA PHE A 269 6.73 2.95 -11.16
C PHE A 269 8.09 3.08 -11.86
N THR A 270 9.09 2.31 -11.40
CA THR A 270 10.43 2.33 -12.00
C THR A 270 10.41 1.82 -13.44
N GLU A 271 9.68 0.73 -13.72
CA GLU A 271 9.54 0.18 -15.07
C GLU A 271 8.90 1.19 -16.05
N ASP A 272 7.90 1.96 -15.60
CA ASP A 272 7.25 2.96 -16.46
C ASP A 272 8.19 4.12 -16.82
N ILE A 273 9.00 4.59 -15.87
CA ILE A 273 10.00 5.63 -16.14
C ILE A 273 11.09 5.10 -17.06
N GLU A 274 11.59 3.89 -16.81
CA GLU A 274 12.59 3.23 -17.64
C GLU A 274 12.12 3.10 -19.08
N LEU A 275 10.84 2.80 -19.32
CA LEU A 275 10.26 2.72 -20.66
C LEU A 275 10.33 4.07 -21.41
N HIS A 276 9.91 5.17 -20.77
CA HIS A 276 9.95 6.50 -21.38
C HIS A 276 11.39 6.98 -21.60
N PHE A 277 12.26 6.74 -20.63
CA PHE A 277 13.70 6.99 -20.76
C PHE A 277 14.30 6.20 -21.93
N HIS A 278 13.98 4.91 -22.04
CA HIS A 278 14.50 4.04 -23.10
C HIS A 278 14.08 4.53 -24.49
N GLN A 279 12.81 4.95 -24.65
CA GLN A 279 12.32 5.51 -25.91
C GLN A 279 13.12 6.74 -26.34
N PHE A 280 13.38 7.68 -25.42
CA PHE A 280 14.19 8.86 -25.72
C PHE A 280 15.65 8.50 -26.09
N ILE A 281 16.28 7.58 -25.36
CA ILE A 281 17.64 7.11 -25.65
C ILE A 281 17.74 6.41 -27.02
N LEU A 282 16.73 5.65 -27.42
CA LEU A 282 16.69 5.04 -28.75
C LEU A 282 16.69 6.11 -29.85
N THR A 283 15.95 7.21 -29.66
CA THR A 283 15.94 8.32 -30.61
C THR A 283 17.32 8.96 -30.74
N LEU A 284 17.99 9.29 -29.62
CA LEU A 284 19.36 9.82 -29.65
C LEU A 284 20.33 8.90 -30.39
N ARG A 285 20.24 7.58 -30.14
CA ARG A 285 21.08 6.57 -30.81
C ARG A 285 20.79 6.45 -32.30
N SER A 286 19.52 6.50 -32.70
CA SER A 286 19.12 6.40 -34.11
C SER A 286 19.56 7.60 -34.94
N SER A 287 19.65 8.78 -34.33
CA SER A 287 20.10 10.02 -34.98
C SER A 287 21.63 10.11 -35.12
N LYS A 288 22.39 9.19 -34.51
CA LYS A 288 23.85 9.25 -34.40
C LYS A 288 24.56 9.27 -35.77
N ASN A 289 24.12 8.45 -36.72
CA ASN A 289 24.75 8.38 -38.04
C ASN A 289 24.49 9.62 -38.89
N VAL A 290 23.32 10.24 -38.71
CA VAL A 290 22.90 11.43 -39.47
C VAL A 290 23.64 12.67 -38.97
N LEU A 291 23.83 12.79 -37.65
CA LEU A 291 24.41 13.96 -37.00
C LEU A 291 25.94 13.91 -36.84
N ASN A 292 26.61 12.86 -37.33
CA ASN A 292 28.07 12.75 -37.24
C ASN A 292 28.73 13.27 -38.53
N ASN A 293 28.43 14.51 -38.92
CA ASN A 293 29.01 15.15 -40.09
C ASN A 293 29.61 16.52 -39.72
N ASP A 294 30.33 17.14 -40.66
CA ASP A 294 31.06 18.40 -40.41
C ASP A 294 30.16 19.54 -39.92
N THR A 295 28.89 19.59 -40.35
CA THR A 295 27.94 20.65 -39.94
C THR A 295 27.35 20.43 -38.55
N THR A 296 27.38 19.19 -38.03
CA THR A 296 26.68 18.81 -36.78
C THR A 296 27.59 18.22 -35.70
N LYS A 297 28.91 18.13 -35.96
CA LYS A 297 29.89 17.50 -35.08
C LYS A 297 29.93 18.06 -33.64
N ASP A 298 29.88 19.38 -33.47
CA ASP A 298 29.88 20.00 -32.13
C ASP A 298 28.61 19.63 -31.32
N PHE A 299 27.45 19.60 -31.99
CA PHE A 299 26.20 19.15 -31.36
C PHE A 299 26.24 17.66 -31.04
N PHE A 300 26.83 16.86 -31.92
CA PHE A 300 27.01 15.43 -31.73
C PHE A 300 27.84 15.11 -30.47
N ASP A 301 28.99 15.77 -30.29
CA ASP A 301 29.84 15.56 -29.13
C ASP A 301 29.11 15.90 -27.82
N LYS A 302 28.37 17.02 -27.80
CA LYS A 302 27.50 17.41 -26.67
C LYS A 302 26.40 16.38 -26.41
N THR A 303 25.81 15.83 -27.47
CA THR A 303 24.76 14.80 -27.38
C THR A 303 25.30 13.50 -26.81
N SER A 304 26.52 13.10 -27.17
CA SER A 304 27.15 11.90 -26.60
C SER A 304 27.37 12.06 -25.09
N ILE A 305 27.90 13.21 -24.67
CA ILE A 305 28.11 13.51 -23.24
C ILE A 305 26.77 13.51 -22.48
N PHE A 306 25.74 14.14 -23.05
CA PHE A 306 24.42 14.19 -22.45
C PHE A 306 23.77 12.81 -22.33
N SER A 307 23.90 11.97 -23.36
CA SER A 307 23.43 10.59 -23.33
C SER A 307 24.09 9.80 -22.19
N ASP A 308 25.41 9.93 -22.01
CA ASP A 308 26.13 9.24 -20.93
C ASP A 308 25.68 9.75 -19.55
N PHE A 309 25.49 11.07 -19.41
CA PHE A 309 24.93 11.67 -18.20
C PHE A 309 23.55 11.09 -17.87
N LEU A 310 22.63 11.01 -18.84
CA LEU A 310 21.30 10.47 -18.60
C LEU A 310 21.33 8.97 -18.26
N VAL A 311 22.19 8.19 -18.92
CA VAL A 311 22.37 6.77 -18.59
C VAL A 311 22.80 6.60 -17.14
N ARG A 312 23.78 7.38 -16.65
CA ARG A 312 24.19 7.32 -15.25
C ARG A 312 23.04 7.69 -14.31
N ASN A 313 22.33 8.78 -14.58
CA ASN A 313 21.22 9.21 -13.73
C ASN A 313 20.03 8.24 -13.71
N PHE A 314 19.66 7.61 -14.83
CA PHE A 314 18.47 6.75 -14.86
C PHE A 314 18.74 5.27 -14.61
N LYS A 315 19.92 4.74 -14.98
CA LYS A 315 20.26 3.32 -14.77
C LYS A 315 21.00 3.03 -13.46
N GLU A 316 21.79 3.96 -12.94
CA GLU A 316 22.65 3.71 -11.77
C GLU A 316 22.01 4.18 -10.46
N LEU A 317 20.89 4.90 -10.50
CA LEU A 317 20.11 5.23 -9.30
C LEU A 317 19.27 4.03 -8.88
N ASN A 318 19.51 3.51 -7.67
CA ASN A 318 18.54 2.67 -6.98
C ASN A 318 17.42 3.60 -6.49
N TRP A 319 16.31 3.64 -7.23
CA TRP A 319 15.10 4.41 -6.90
C TRP A 319 14.48 3.87 -5.60
N ILE A 320 15.04 4.25 -4.46
CA ILE A 320 14.48 3.95 -3.16
C ILE A 320 13.45 5.02 -2.81
N VAL A 321 12.29 4.60 -2.30
CA VAL A 321 11.17 5.48 -1.94
C VAL A 321 11.62 6.70 -1.11
N GLY A 322 12.51 6.49 -0.13
CA GLY A 322 13.03 7.54 0.74
C GLY A 322 13.97 8.56 0.09
N GLY A 323 14.43 8.28 -1.14
CA GLY A 323 15.31 9.15 -1.91
C GLY A 323 14.64 9.79 -3.12
N PHE A 324 13.39 9.44 -3.44
CA PHE A 324 12.70 9.95 -4.63
C PHE A 324 11.98 11.28 -4.37
N ASP A 325 12.72 12.38 -4.43
CA ASP A 325 12.20 13.74 -4.29
C ASP A 325 12.38 14.60 -5.57
N ASN A 326 12.11 15.91 -5.47
CA ASN A 326 12.22 16.85 -6.58
C ASN A 326 13.66 17.02 -7.13
N SER A 327 14.68 16.61 -6.39
CA SER A 327 16.10 16.76 -6.78
C SER A 327 16.65 15.59 -7.59
N VAL A 328 15.91 14.48 -7.66
CA VAL A 328 16.39 13.24 -8.31
C VAL A 328 16.31 13.31 -9.83
N LEU A 329 15.33 14.02 -10.36
CA LEU A 329 15.11 14.10 -11.80
C LEU A 329 15.97 15.22 -12.41
N PRO A 330 16.75 14.95 -13.47
CA PRO A 330 17.62 15.94 -14.10
C PRO A 330 16.83 16.88 -15.03
N LEU A 331 15.74 17.48 -14.52
CA LEU A 331 14.84 18.34 -15.28
C LEU A 331 15.56 19.58 -15.82
N ASP A 332 16.42 20.20 -15.02
CA ASP A 332 17.19 21.38 -15.42
C ASP A 332 18.17 21.05 -16.56
N GLU A 333 18.83 19.89 -16.52
CA GLU A 333 19.75 19.43 -17.56
C GLU A 333 19.01 19.06 -18.85
N LEU A 334 17.83 18.44 -18.74
CA LEU A 334 16.95 18.16 -19.88
C LEU A 334 16.50 19.47 -20.55
N GLU A 335 16.14 20.47 -19.75
CA GLU A 335 15.75 21.79 -20.23
C GLU A 335 16.91 22.54 -20.93
N LYS A 336 18.10 22.51 -20.35
CA LYS A 336 19.33 23.05 -20.98
C LYS A 336 19.60 22.35 -22.32
N TYR A 337 19.47 21.02 -22.38
CA TYR A 337 19.67 20.27 -23.62
C TYR A 337 18.60 20.62 -24.67
N ARG A 338 17.32 20.78 -24.26
CA ARG A 338 16.25 21.22 -25.15
C ARG A 338 16.55 22.56 -25.82
N ILE A 339 17.03 23.54 -25.03
CA ILE A 339 17.44 24.85 -25.55
C ILE A 339 18.58 24.69 -26.57
N GLY A 340 19.55 23.81 -26.27
CA GLY A 340 20.64 23.46 -27.18
C GLY A 340 20.15 22.89 -28.51
N VAL A 341 19.23 21.92 -28.48
CA VAL A 341 18.62 21.31 -29.69
C VAL A 341 17.95 22.39 -30.56
N ARG A 342 17.12 23.25 -29.95
CA ARG A 342 16.43 24.34 -30.65
C ARG A 342 17.40 25.31 -31.31
N LYS A 343 18.47 25.67 -30.61
CA LYS A 343 19.50 26.55 -31.16
C LYS A 343 20.16 25.92 -32.40
N THR A 344 20.54 24.65 -32.34
CA THR A 344 21.14 23.93 -33.48
C THR A 344 20.18 23.82 -34.67
N ILE A 345 18.89 23.60 -34.42
CA ILE A 345 17.86 23.61 -35.47
C ILE A 345 17.84 24.96 -36.19
N GLU A 346 17.84 26.08 -35.46
CA GLU A 346 17.85 27.42 -36.06
C GLU A 346 19.13 27.71 -36.83
N GLU A 347 20.29 27.31 -36.32
CA GLU A 347 21.57 27.44 -37.01
C GLU A 347 21.58 26.69 -38.36
N LEU A 348 21.12 25.43 -38.37
CA LEU A 348 21.03 24.63 -39.60
C LEU A 348 19.96 25.16 -40.58
N ARG A 349 18.85 25.73 -40.08
CA ARG A 349 17.85 26.40 -40.93
C ARG A 349 18.47 27.58 -41.68
N VAL A 350 19.24 28.41 -40.99
CA VAL A 350 19.94 29.55 -41.59
C VAL A 350 20.99 29.06 -42.61
N GLU A 351 21.76 28.04 -42.26
CA GLU A 351 22.75 27.45 -43.17
C GLU A 351 22.10 26.88 -44.43
N LYS A 352 21.02 26.12 -44.27
CA LYS A 352 20.21 25.59 -45.37
C LYS A 352 19.74 26.70 -46.31
N LEU A 353 19.17 27.78 -45.77
CA LEU A 353 18.74 28.94 -46.56
C LEU A 353 19.91 29.59 -47.31
N ASN A 354 21.08 29.72 -46.67
CA ASN A 354 22.29 30.25 -47.30
C ASN A 354 22.77 29.36 -48.46
N ILE A 355 22.77 28.04 -48.29
CA ILE A 355 23.12 27.08 -49.35
C ILE A 355 22.14 27.20 -50.52
N LEU A 356 20.84 27.22 -50.24
CA LEU A 356 19.80 27.37 -51.27
C LEU A 356 19.94 28.70 -52.02
N ASN A 357 20.16 29.82 -51.31
CA ASN A 357 20.37 31.13 -51.91
C ASN A 357 21.62 31.18 -52.81
N LYS A 358 22.74 30.61 -52.37
CA LYS A 358 23.96 30.47 -53.19
C LYS A 358 23.68 29.66 -54.46
N ARG A 359 22.97 28.54 -54.35
CA ARG A 359 22.58 27.72 -55.52
C ARG A 359 21.71 28.51 -56.50
N ILE A 360 20.71 29.24 -56.01
CA ILE A 360 19.83 30.12 -56.80
C ILE A 360 20.65 31.18 -57.56
N GLN A 361 21.62 31.83 -56.90
CA GLN A 361 22.48 32.82 -57.56
C GLN A 361 23.32 32.21 -58.69
N VAL A 362 23.88 31.02 -58.48
CA VAL A 362 24.67 30.32 -59.50
C VAL A 362 23.81 29.92 -60.70
N ALA A 363 22.63 29.36 -60.48
CA ALA A 363 21.74 28.96 -61.57
C ALA A 363 21.22 30.15 -62.39
N LYS A 364 20.91 31.28 -61.73
CA LYS A 364 20.55 32.53 -62.41
C LYS A 364 21.66 33.04 -63.34
N LYS A 365 22.95 32.86 -62.99
CA LYS A 365 24.08 33.20 -63.85
C LYS A 365 24.30 32.22 -65.01
N GLY A 366 23.83 30.97 -64.88
CA GLY A 366 24.03 29.89 -65.85
C GLY A 366 22.84 29.55 -66.75
N GLY A 367 21.71 30.27 -66.64
CA GLY A 367 20.53 30.06 -67.50
C GLY A 367 19.77 28.75 -67.28
N LYS A 368 19.95 28.05 -66.15
CA LYS A 368 19.28 26.78 -65.84
C LYS A 368 18.19 26.96 -64.77
N ASN A 369 17.09 26.20 -64.90
CA ASN A 369 16.11 26.02 -63.83
C ASN A 369 16.67 25.05 -62.77
N ILE A 370 16.55 25.41 -61.49
CA ILE A 370 16.90 24.52 -60.37
C ILE A 370 15.69 23.66 -60.06
N ASP A 371 15.88 22.34 -60.06
CA ASP A 371 14.95 21.42 -59.42
C ASP A 371 15.20 21.46 -57.90
N THR A 372 14.38 22.21 -57.18
CA THR A 372 14.52 22.43 -55.74
C THR A 372 13.97 21.28 -54.90
N TYR A 373 13.29 20.30 -55.51
CA TYR A 373 12.59 19.25 -54.78
C TYR A 373 13.46 18.01 -54.51
N HIS A 374 14.36 17.66 -55.45
CA HIS A 374 15.15 16.43 -55.37
C HIS A 374 16.45 16.53 -54.56
N ASP A 375 16.85 17.74 -54.18
CA ASP A 375 18.17 18.00 -53.59
C ASP A 375 18.03 19.00 -52.44
N ASN A 376 17.44 18.53 -51.33
CA ASN A 376 17.07 19.31 -50.16
C ASN A 376 18.19 19.21 -49.10
N PRO A 377 19.19 20.13 -49.10
CA PRO A 377 20.33 20.03 -48.20
C PRO A 377 19.89 20.12 -46.74
N LEU A 378 20.60 19.37 -45.88
CA LEU A 378 20.39 19.35 -44.42
C LEU A 378 19.00 18.84 -43.99
N SER A 379 18.23 18.19 -44.88
CA SER A 379 16.88 17.72 -44.56
C SER A 379 16.88 16.59 -43.53
N ASP A 380 17.83 15.66 -43.63
CA ASP A 380 17.89 14.50 -42.75
C ASP A 380 18.34 14.91 -41.34
N GLU A 381 19.30 15.83 -41.24
CA GLU A 381 19.77 16.42 -39.99
C GLU A 381 18.65 17.19 -39.28
N LEU A 382 17.92 18.04 -40.02
CA LEU A 382 16.76 18.76 -39.47
C LEU A 382 15.68 17.78 -39.01
N ASN A 383 15.35 16.76 -39.80
CA ASN A 383 14.38 15.73 -39.41
C ASN A 383 14.82 14.98 -38.14
N ALA A 384 16.10 14.62 -38.04
CA ALA A 384 16.66 13.96 -36.87
C ALA A 384 16.59 14.85 -35.63
N LEU A 385 16.90 16.14 -35.75
CA LEU A 385 16.82 17.10 -34.64
C LEU A 385 15.38 17.38 -34.21
N TYR A 386 14.43 17.53 -35.14
CA TYR A 386 13.01 17.66 -34.79
C TYR A 386 12.49 16.43 -34.05
N LYS A 387 12.93 15.24 -34.46
CA LYS A 387 12.57 14.01 -33.75
C LYS A 387 13.15 14.01 -32.33
N ILE A 388 14.42 14.40 -32.16
CA ILE A 388 15.03 14.56 -30.82
C ILE A 388 14.25 15.58 -29.98
N GLU A 389 13.92 16.74 -30.55
CA GLU A 389 13.17 17.79 -29.87
C GLU A 389 11.79 17.29 -29.41
N ASN A 390 11.03 16.64 -30.30
CA ASN A 390 9.71 16.11 -29.99
C ASN A 390 9.77 15.04 -28.89
N ASP A 391 10.69 14.08 -28.98
CA ASP A 391 10.78 12.99 -28.01
C ASP A 391 11.31 13.50 -26.66
N LEU A 392 12.20 14.49 -26.67
CA LEU A 392 12.64 15.20 -25.46
C LEU A 392 11.48 15.97 -24.82
N ASP A 393 10.69 16.70 -25.60
CA ASP A 393 9.52 17.42 -25.10
C ASP A 393 8.48 16.46 -24.51
N GLN A 394 8.26 15.30 -25.13
CA GLN A 394 7.41 14.25 -24.58
C GLN A 394 7.95 13.68 -23.27
N PHE A 395 9.27 13.44 -23.19
CA PHE A 395 9.89 12.92 -21.97
C PHE A 395 9.85 13.94 -20.82
N ILE A 396 10.18 15.22 -21.09
CA ILE A 396 10.06 16.31 -20.11
C ILE A 396 8.60 16.46 -19.65
N LYS A 397 7.63 16.40 -20.57
CA LYS A 397 6.20 16.46 -20.24
C LYS A 397 5.77 15.29 -19.36
N TYR A 398 6.26 14.09 -19.63
CA TYR A 398 6.01 12.91 -18.80
C TYR A 398 6.59 13.09 -17.38
N LEU A 399 7.84 13.53 -17.27
CA LEU A 399 8.50 13.77 -15.97
C LEU A 399 7.83 14.88 -15.16
N ASN A 400 7.21 15.87 -15.81
CA ASN A 400 6.43 16.92 -15.16
C ASN A 400 4.94 16.55 -14.94
N GLY A 401 4.54 15.33 -15.32
CA GLY A 401 3.16 14.87 -15.27
C GLY A 401 2.67 14.58 -13.84
N ASP A 402 1.35 14.54 -13.68
CA ASP A 402 0.67 14.28 -12.40
C ASP A 402 1.13 12.97 -11.74
N LYS A 403 1.38 11.94 -12.54
CA LYS A 403 1.88 10.64 -12.11
C LYS A 403 3.22 10.75 -11.37
N ILE A 404 4.16 11.50 -11.91
CA ILE A 404 5.49 11.68 -11.32
C ILE A 404 5.40 12.56 -10.07
N LYS A 405 4.59 13.62 -10.11
CA LYS A 405 4.33 14.48 -8.94
C LYS A 405 3.71 13.70 -7.76
N ILE A 406 2.79 12.77 -8.02
CA ILE A 406 2.26 11.87 -6.98
C ILE A 406 3.38 11.02 -6.38
N GLY A 407 4.26 10.49 -7.24
CA GLY A 407 5.46 9.78 -6.84
C GLY A 407 6.35 10.63 -5.93
N GLN A 408 6.69 11.85 -6.31
CA GLN A 408 7.58 12.74 -5.54
C GLN A 408 6.95 13.20 -4.22
N ASN A 409 5.68 13.62 -4.25
CA ASN A 409 5.04 14.27 -3.10
C ASN A 409 4.41 13.29 -2.12
N GLY A 410 4.18 12.03 -2.52
CA GLY A 410 3.50 11.06 -1.66
C GLY A 410 2.06 11.44 -1.33
N LEU A 411 1.40 12.23 -2.19
CA LEU A 411 0.05 12.74 -1.95
C LEU A 411 -0.83 12.55 -3.19
N LEU A 412 -2.01 11.97 -2.97
CA LEU A 412 -3.06 11.84 -3.99
C LEU A 412 -4.39 12.34 -3.44
N VAL A 413 -4.98 13.35 -4.09
CA VAL A 413 -6.33 13.82 -3.77
C VAL A 413 -7.29 13.33 -4.84
N ILE A 414 -8.29 12.56 -4.43
CA ILE A 414 -9.33 12.02 -5.29
C ILE A 414 -10.58 12.87 -5.16
N THR A 415 -11.04 13.42 -6.28
CA THR A 415 -12.27 14.21 -6.35
C THR A 415 -13.34 13.46 -7.15
N GLY A 416 -14.57 13.97 -7.20
CA GLY A 416 -15.65 13.38 -8.00
C GLY A 416 -17.01 13.54 -7.36
N ASN A 417 -18.06 13.42 -8.17
CA ASN A 417 -19.44 13.55 -7.73
C ASN A 417 -19.87 12.40 -6.80
N ALA A 418 -21.02 12.56 -6.14
CA ALA A 418 -21.64 11.48 -5.38
C ALA A 418 -21.97 10.29 -6.30
N GLY A 419 -21.96 9.08 -5.75
CA GLY A 419 -22.26 7.86 -6.50
C GLY A 419 -21.18 7.38 -7.48
N ASN A 420 -20.13 8.17 -7.74
CA ASN A 420 -19.07 7.79 -8.68
C ASN A 420 -18.18 6.63 -8.19
N GLY A 421 -18.28 6.17 -6.94
CA GLY A 421 -17.53 5.01 -6.44
C GLY A 421 -16.23 5.30 -5.68
N LYS A 422 -16.00 6.53 -5.19
CA LYS A 422 -14.74 6.89 -4.49
C LYS A 422 -14.45 6.02 -3.25
N SER A 423 -15.44 5.84 -2.38
CA SER A 423 -15.30 5.00 -1.18
C SER A 423 -15.06 3.54 -1.54
N HIS A 424 -15.73 3.05 -2.60
CA HIS A 424 -15.54 1.70 -3.11
C HIS A 424 -14.11 1.50 -3.65
N LEU A 425 -13.63 2.44 -4.47
CA LEU A 425 -12.27 2.48 -5.00
C LEU A 425 -11.21 2.42 -3.87
N LEU A 426 -11.35 3.22 -2.82
CA LEU A 426 -10.42 3.19 -1.69
C LEU A 426 -10.49 1.89 -0.91
N GLY A 427 -11.69 1.33 -0.70
CA GLY A 427 -11.86 0.02 -0.09
C GLY A 427 -11.15 -1.08 -0.88
N ASP A 428 -11.35 -1.12 -2.20
CA ASP A 428 -10.73 -2.10 -3.08
C ASP A 428 -9.21 -1.98 -3.15
N ILE A 429 -8.69 -0.76 -3.35
CA ILE A 429 -7.23 -0.55 -3.43
C ILE A 429 -6.56 -0.98 -2.12
N THR A 430 -7.10 -0.56 -0.97
CA THR A 430 -6.49 -0.92 0.32
C THR A 430 -6.60 -2.42 0.62
N LYS A 431 -7.69 -3.07 0.20
CA LYS A 431 -7.87 -4.54 0.30
C LYS A 431 -6.85 -5.28 -0.54
N LEU A 432 -6.75 -4.96 -1.83
CA LEU A 432 -5.81 -5.60 -2.76
C LEU A 432 -4.35 -5.41 -2.33
N ARG A 433 -4.03 -4.27 -1.73
CA ARG A 433 -2.70 -4.01 -1.17
C ARG A 433 -2.41 -4.91 0.02
N ILE A 434 -3.34 -5.03 0.97
CA ILE A 434 -3.19 -5.92 2.13
C ILE A 434 -3.05 -7.38 1.70
N GLU A 435 -3.82 -7.83 0.70
CA GLU A 435 -3.70 -9.18 0.12
C GLU A 435 -2.32 -9.43 -0.52
N LYS A 436 -1.64 -8.38 -0.98
CA LYS A 436 -0.26 -8.41 -1.50
C LYS A 436 0.81 -8.13 -0.44
N ASP A 437 0.46 -8.15 0.84
CA ASP A 437 1.36 -7.84 1.96
C ASP A 437 1.95 -6.40 1.90
N LEU A 438 1.19 -5.49 1.29
CA LEU A 438 1.47 -4.06 1.21
C LEU A 438 0.57 -3.30 2.22
N PRO A 439 1.11 -2.91 3.38
CA PRO A 439 0.31 -2.39 4.48
C PRO A 439 -0.35 -1.06 4.16
N SER A 440 -1.62 -0.94 4.57
CA SER A 440 -2.47 0.22 4.31
C SER A 440 -3.49 0.41 5.42
N ILE A 441 -3.88 1.65 5.71
CA ILE A 441 -5.00 1.99 6.59
C ILE A 441 -6.03 2.80 5.80
N LEU A 442 -7.31 2.54 6.08
CA LEU A 442 -8.43 3.35 5.64
C LEU A 442 -9.14 3.95 6.85
N VAL A 443 -9.20 5.28 6.90
CA VAL A 443 -9.99 6.04 7.87
C VAL A 443 -11.20 6.62 7.18
N LEU A 444 -12.39 6.47 7.77
CA LEU A 444 -13.63 7.02 7.22
C LEU A 444 -13.90 8.40 7.81
N GLY A 445 -13.99 9.43 6.96
CA GLY A 445 -14.27 10.81 7.35
C GLY A 445 -15.61 10.97 8.08
N GLU A 446 -16.59 10.11 7.79
CA GLU A 446 -17.86 10.00 8.52
C GLU A 446 -17.68 9.84 10.04
N LYS A 447 -16.60 9.18 10.48
CA LYS A 447 -16.31 8.94 11.90
C LYS A 447 -15.64 10.13 12.59
N LEU A 448 -15.14 11.12 11.84
CA LEU A 448 -14.55 12.35 12.37
C LEU A 448 -15.64 13.37 12.72
N GLN A 449 -16.41 13.07 13.77
CA GLN A 449 -17.59 13.86 14.17
C GLN A 449 -17.27 14.96 15.17
N GLY A 450 -16.13 14.91 15.85
CA GLY A 450 -15.74 15.89 16.87
C GLY A 450 -15.34 17.24 16.28
N ASN A 451 -15.40 18.28 17.12
CA ASN A 451 -14.86 19.62 16.82
C ASN A 451 -13.36 19.72 17.13
N ASN A 452 -12.78 18.69 17.75
CA ASN A 452 -11.39 18.65 18.20
C ASN A 452 -10.45 18.32 17.03
N ASN A 453 -9.14 18.38 17.28
CA ASN A 453 -8.10 18.11 16.29
C ASN A 453 -8.33 16.76 15.58
N PRO A 454 -8.34 16.69 14.23
CA PRO A 454 -8.53 15.44 13.50
C PRO A 454 -7.50 14.36 13.86
N ARG A 455 -6.29 14.73 14.27
CA ARG A 455 -5.24 13.79 14.68
C ARG A 455 -5.66 12.94 15.88
N GLU A 456 -6.19 13.58 16.93
CA GLU A 456 -6.69 12.91 18.14
C GLU A 456 -7.88 11.99 17.81
N GLN A 457 -8.78 12.45 16.94
CA GLN A 457 -9.93 11.65 16.50
C GLN A 457 -9.47 10.40 15.73
N ILE A 458 -8.52 10.54 14.82
CA ILE A 458 -7.93 9.44 14.06
C ILE A 458 -7.27 8.43 15.00
N LEU A 459 -6.46 8.89 15.96
CA LEU A 459 -5.82 8.02 16.95
C LEU A 459 -6.85 7.21 17.74
N ASN A 460 -7.97 7.84 18.15
CA ASN A 460 -9.04 7.14 18.85
C ASN A 460 -9.74 6.09 17.96
N ILE A 461 -10.06 6.42 16.70
CA ILE A 461 -10.64 5.46 15.73
C ILE A 461 -9.71 4.25 15.55
N LEU A 462 -8.41 4.51 15.51
CA LEU A 462 -7.37 3.50 15.38
C LEU A 462 -7.09 2.74 16.70
N SER A 463 -7.80 3.05 17.79
CA SER A 463 -7.57 2.50 19.14
C SER A 463 -6.15 2.75 19.66
N LEU A 464 -5.59 3.91 19.31
CA LEU A 464 -4.26 4.40 19.68
C LEU A 464 -4.33 5.71 20.46
N GLY A 465 -5.39 5.93 21.25
CA GLY A 465 -5.62 7.21 21.96
C GLY A 465 -4.53 7.62 22.95
N LEU A 466 -3.64 6.70 23.34
CA LEU A 466 -2.47 6.96 24.18
C LEU A 466 -1.21 7.37 23.39
N TYR A 467 -1.24 7.29 22.06
CA TYR A 467 -0.13 7.66 21.20
C TYR A 467 -0.21 9.15 20.87
N SER A 468 0.96 9.73 20.63
CA SER A 468 1.06 10.96 19.85
C SER A 468 0.88 10.67 18.34
N TRP A 469 0.46 11.70 17.63
CA TRP A 469 0.36 11.65 16.16
C TRP A 469 1.71 11.34 15.50
N GLN A 470 2.79 11.90 16.04
CA GLN A 470 4.14 11.68 15.55
C GLN A 470 4.58 10.23 15.70
N GLU A 471 4.31 9.59 16.84
CA GLU A 471 4.64 8.18 17.05
C GLU A 471 3.93 7.28 16.04
N LEU A 472 2.66 7.56 15.72
CA LEU A 472 1.96 6.83 14.66
C LEU A 472 2.71 6.96 13.33
N LEU A 473 3.00 8.18 12.88
CA LEU A 473 3.68 8.40 11.60
C LEU A 473 5.08 7.77 11.54
N ILE A 474 5.87 7.86 12.61
CA ILE A 474 7.18 7.17 12.70
C ILE A 474 7.01 5.67 12.48
N ASN A 475 6.05 5.04 13.17
CA ASN A 475 5.82 3.61 13.04
C ASN A 475 5.37 3.21 11.63
N LEU A 476 4.44 3.96 11.03
CA LEU A 476 3.96 3.68 9.66
C LEU A 476 5.08 3.86 8.62
N ASN A 477 5.93 4.88 8.80
CA ASN A 477 7.07 5.12 7.92
C ASN A 477 8.10 3.99 7.99
N GLU A 478 8.43 3.50 9.20
CA GLU A 478 9.33 2.36 9.34
C GLU A 478 8.74 1.06 8.76
N ILE A 479 7.41 0.88 8.85
CA ILE A 479 6.73 -0.24 8.19
C ILE A 479 6.86 -0.13 6.66
N GLY A 480 6.63 1.04 6.07
CA GLY A 480 6.82 1.24 4.62
C GLY A 480 8.27 1.02 4.21
N LYS A 481 9.23 1.56 4.98
CA LYS A 481 10.66 1.36 4.77
C LYS A 481 11.08 -0.11 4.83
N PHE A 482 10.52 -0.86 5.76
CA PHE A 482 10.72 -2.30 5.86
C PHE A 482 10.19 -3.05 4.61
N LYS A 483 9.05 -2.61 4.06
CA LYS A 483 8.48 -3.19 2.84
C LYS A 483 9.17 -2.74 1.55
N GLY A 484 9.98 -1.68 1.61
CA GLY A 484 10.57 -1.07 0.42
C GLY A 484 9.55 -0.33 -0.45
N GLU A 485 8.34 -0.09 0.06
CA GLU A 485 7.25 0.60 -0.64
C GLU A 485 6.53 1.55 0.32
N ARG A 486 5.76 2.50 -0.20
CA ARG A 486 4.96 3.38 0.67
C ARG A 486 3.86 2.59 1.40
N PHE A 487 3.75 2.84 2.71
CA PHE A 487 2.54 2.59 3.47
C PHE A 487 1.43 3.54 2.99
N ILE A 488 0.24 3.04 2.66
CA ILE A 488 -0.86 3.91 2.25
C ILE A 488 -1.73 4.30 3.44
N PHE A 489 -1.77 5.61 3.73
CA PHE A 489 -2.69 6.20 4.68
C PHE A 489 -3.83 6.87 3.91
N ALA A 490 -4.99 6.22 3.86
CA ALA A 490 -6.15 6.74 3.13
C ALA A 490 -7.19 7.32 4.10
N ILE A 491 -7.72 8.51 3.77
CA ILE A 491 -8.89 9.09 4.42
C ILE A 491 -10.01 9.24 3.38
N ASP A 492 -11.06 8.45 3.55
CA ASP A 492 -12.24 8.56 2.70
C ASP A 492 -13.12 9.74 3.14
N ALA A 493 -13.59 10.50 2.16
CA ALA A 493 -14.62 11.51 2.27
C ALA A 493 -14.35 12.56 3.37
N LEU A 494 -13.29 13.35 3.22
CA LEU A 494 -12.96 14.46 4.14
C LEU A 494 -14.12 15.45 4.33
N ASN A 495 -15.06 15.52 3.38
CA ASN A 495 -16.24 16.38 3.50
C ASN A 495 -17.35 15.82 4.39
N GLU A 496 -17.24 14.58 4.88
CA GLU A 496 -18.22 13.94 5.76
C GLU A 496 -17.90 14.17 7.25
N GLY A 497 -18.75 13.67 8.15
CA GLY A 497 -18.65 14.00 9.58
C GLY A 497 -18.68 15.52 9.81
N ASN A 498 -17.76 16.00 10.65
CA ASN A 498 -17.52 17.43 10.87
C ASN A 498 -16.41 18.00 9.95
N GLY A 499 -16.01 17.24 8.95
CA GLY A 499 -14.85 17.50 8.11
C GLY A 499 -14.83 18.86 7.40
N ARG A 500 -16.00 19.36 6.99
CA ARG A 500 -16.15 20.69 6.36
C ARG A 500 -15.76 21.86 7.27
N ASN A 501 -15.77 21.67 8.59
CA ASN A 501 -15.42 22.70 9.54
C ASN A 501 -13.97 22.53 10.01
N ILE A 502 -13.53 21.29 10.26
CA ILE A 502 -12.20 21.01 10.80
C ILE A 502 -11.10 21.04 9.73
N TRP A 503 -11.31 20.44 8.55
CA TRP A 503 -10.24 20.31 7.55
C TRP A 503 -9.78 21.65 6.95
N PRO A 504 -10.63 22.66 6.70
CA PRO A 504 -10.14 23.97 6.23
C PRO A 504 -9.14 24.66 7.18
N VAL A 505 -9.13 24.26 8.46
CA VAL A 505 -8.22 24.73 9.51
C VAL A 505 -6.97 23.85 9.59
N TYR A 506 -7.13 22.52 9.58
CA TYR A 506 -6.03 21.59 9.88
C TYR A 506 -5.34 20.97 8.67
N LEU A 507 -5.94 21.00 7.47
CA LEU A 507 -5.48 20.19 6.35
C LEU A 507 -4.09 20.55 5.86
N ALA A 508 -3.73 21.84 5.86
CA ALA A 508 -2.39 22.28 5.44
C ALA A 508 -1.30 21.72 6.35
N SER A 509 -1.41 21.90 7.67
CA SER A 509 -0.44 21.34 8.61
C SER A 509 -0.49 19.82 8.64
N PHE A 510 -1.67 19.23 8.44
CA PHE A 510 -1.82 17.77 8.36
C PHE A 510 -1.03 17.21 7.17
N ILE A 511 -1.16 17.77 5.97
CA ILE A 511 -0.40 17.34 4.78
C ILE A 511 1.10 17.57 4.98
N ASP A 512 1.49 18.72 5.54
CA ASP A 512 2.89 19.09 5.73
C ASP A 512 3.63 18.10 6.65
N GLU A 513 2.97 17.60 7.69
CA GLU A 513 3.54 16.58 8.58
C GLU A 513 3.93 15.29 7.83
N PHE A 514 3.16 14.85 6.81
CA PHE A 514 3.48 13.65 6.03
C PHE A 514 4.71 13.82 5.14
N LYS A 515 5.09 15.06 4.76
CA LYS A 515 6.30 15.31 3.95
C LYS A 515 7.58 14.82 4.64
N ASN A 516 7.58 14.75 5.96
CA ASN A 516 8.71 14.23 6.75
C ASN A 516 8.81 12.70 6.76
N TYR A 517 7.84 11.99 6.17
CA TYR A 517 7.73 10.53 6.21
C TYR A 517 7.60 9.97 4.79
N PRO A 518 8.70 9.89 4.02
CA PRO A 518 8.66 9.59 2.59
C PRO A 518 8.15 8.18 2.27
N TYR A 519 8.16 7.26 3.24
CA TYR A 519 7.59 5.91 3.10
C TYR A 519 6.10 5.86 3.47
N ILE A 520 5.41 7.00 3.54
CA ILE A 520 3.95 7.07 3.69
C ILE A 520 3.37 7.82 2.49
N GLY A 521 2.39 7.19 1.83
CA GLY A 521 1.57 7.82 0.79
C GLY A 521 0.21 8.22 1.37
N LEU A 522 -0.10 9.50 1.36
CA LEU A 522 -1.38 10.05 1.83
C LEU A 522 -2.39 10.08 0.68
N VAL A 523 -3.55 9.46 0.89
CA VAL A 523 -4.68 9.51 -0.06
C VAL A 523 -5.88 10.16 0.61
N LEU A 524 -6.44 11.18 -0.03
CA LEU A 524 -7.58 11.93 0.49
C LEU A 524 -8.71 11.90 -0.53
N SER A 525 -9.93 11.55 -0.13
CA SER A 525 -11.10 11.64 -1.02
C SER A 525 -12.03 12.79 -0.62
N ILE A 526 -12.49 13.57 -1.60
CA ILE A 526 -13.36 14.74 -1.40
C ILE A 526 -14.45 14.74 -2.49
N ARG A 527 -15.71 15.00 -2.13
CA ARG A 527 -16.74 15.26 -3.15
C ARG A 527 -16.48 16.60 -3.84
N SER A 528 -16.60 16.65 -5.16
CA SER A 528 -16.30 17.86 -5.96
C SER A 528 -17.02 19.12 -5.44
N THR A 529 -18.26 18.96 -4.96
CA THR A 529 -19.07 20.05 -4.36
C THR A 529 -18.43 20.72 -3.15
N TYR A 530 -17.54 20.05 -2.42
CA TYR A 530 -16.87 20.57 -1.23
C TYR A 530 -15.38 20.85 -1.44
N LEU A 531 -14.87 20.67 -2.67
CA LEU A 531 -13.45 20.82 -2.97
C LEU A 531 -12.92 22.21 -2.60
N ASN A 532 -13.60 23.27 -3.05
CA ASN A 532 -13.18 24.65 -2.79
C ASN A 532 -13.30 25.07 -1.32
N VAL A 533 -14.10 24.34 -0.53
CA VAL A 533 -14.25 24.59 0.91
C VAL A 533 -13.07 24.01 1.68
N ILE A 534 -12.69 22.78 1.32
CA ILE A 534 -11.68 22.00 2.05
C ILE A 534 -10.27 22.30 1.54
N LEU A 535 -10.11 22.45 0.23
CA LEU A 535 -8.84 22.72 -0.48
C LEU A 535 -8.99 23.95 -1.41
N PRO A 536 -9.15 25.17 -0.86
CA PRO A 536 -9.20 26.38 -1.68
C PRO A 536 -7.84 26.62 -2.36
N GLU A 537 -7.84 26.92 -3.66
CA GLU A 537 -6.61 27.10 -4.46
C GLU A 537 -5.67 28.17 -3.88
N ALA A 538 -6.21 29.21 -3.24
CA ALA A 538 -5.42 30.27 -2.62
C ALA A 538 -4.51 29.80 -1.46
N LYS A 539 -4.82 28.64 -0.83
CA LYS A 539 -4.03 28.10 0.30
C LYS A 539 -3.11 26.96 -0.11
N PHE A 540 -3.30 26.37 -1.27
CA PHE A 540 -2.65 25.14 -1.68
C PHE A 540 -2.08 25.29 -3.09
N ASN A 541 -0.76 25.17 -3.20
CA ASN A 541 -0.08 25.23 -4.49
C ASN A 541 -0.50 24.03 -5.36
N ASN A 542 -1.02 24.28 -6.56
CA ASN A 542 -1.42 23.24 -7.50
C ASN A 542 -0.26 22.35 -7.96
N ASN A 543 1.00 22.79 -7.80
CA ASN A 543 2.16 21.94 -8.08
C ASN A 543 2.46 20.90 -6.99
N GLU A 544 1.98 21.10 -5.76
CA GLU A 544 2.19 20.17 -4.64
C GLU A 544 1.03 19.16 -4.50
N ILE A 545 -0.19 19.59 -4.81
CA ILE A 545 -1.39 18.75 -4.64
C ILE A 545 -1.93 18.33 -5.99
N VAL A 546 -1.70 17.06 -6.33
CA VAL A 546 -2.29 16.43 -7.50
C VAL A 546 -3.73 15.99 -7.20
N LYS A 547 -4.68 16.56 -7.94
CA LYS A 547 -6.11 16.30 -7.82
C LYS A 547 -6.58 15.47 -9.01
N ILE A 548 -6.99 14.22 -8.78
CA ILE A 548 -7.51 13.35 -9.83
C ILE A 548 -9.00 13.14 -9.65
N GLU A 549 -9.78 13.44 -10.69
CA GLU A 549 -11.22 13.27 -10.67
C GLU A 549 -11.61 11.81 -10.97
N HIS A 550 -12.34 11.18 -10.06
CA HIS A 550 -12.96 9.89 -10.27
C HIS A 550 -14.34 10.06 -10.93
N ARG A 551 -14.44 9.63 -12.18
CA ARG A 551 -15.63 9.77 -13.04
C ARG A 551 -16.46 8.49 -13.18
N GLY A 552 -16.36 7.57 -12.22
CA GLY A 552 -17.04 6.28 -12.30
C GLY A 552 -16.61 5.49 -13.54
N PHE A 553 -17.59 5.04 -14.32
CA PHE A 553 -17.38 4.22 -15.53
C PHE A 553 -17.41 5.04 -16.83
N GLN A 554 -17.16 6.35 -16.77
CA GLN A 554 -17.07 7.17 -17.98
C GLN A 554 -16.02 6.61 -18.95
N GLY A 555 -16.38 6.47 -20.23
CA GLY A 555 -15.54 5.88 -21.27
C GLY A 555 -15.51 4.34 -21.27
N MET A 556 -16.11 3.68 -20.28
CA MET A 556 -16.17 2.21 -20.19
C MET A 556 -17.55 1.67 -19.81
N GLY A 557 -18.62 2.45 -19.99
CA GLY A 557 -19.98 2.09 -19.58
C GLY A 557 -20.46 0.74 -20.13
N LEU A 558 -20.08 0.35 -21.36
CA LEU A 558 -20.46 -0.95 -21.94
C LEU A 558 -19.79 -2.11 -21.19
N LYS A 559 -18.50 -1.96 -20.88
CA LYS A 559 -17.73 -2.94 -20.11
C LYS A 559 -18.31 -3.08 -18.70
N ALA A 560 -18.61 -1.95 -18.06
CA ALA A 560 -19.22 -1.95 -16.74
C ALA A 560 -20.61 -2.58 -16.74
N LEU A 561 -21.49 -2.23 -17.69
CA LEU A 561 -22.81 -2.82 -17.82
C LEU A 561 -22.72 -4.33 -18.02
N SER A 562 -21.90 -4.79 -18.96
CA SER A 562 -21.70 -6.23 -19.22
C SER A 562 -21.22 -6.97 -17.97
N HIS A 563 -20.26 -6.39 -17.24
CA HIS A 563 -19.74 -6.94 -15.99
C HIS A 563 -20.82 -7.05 -14.91
N PHE A 564 -21.62 -6.00 -14.72
CA PHE A 564 -22.72 -6.00 -13.75
C PHE A 564 -23.83 -6.97 -14.16
N CYS A 565 -24.24 -6.99 -15.43
CA CYS A 565 -25.21 -7.97 -15.94
C CYS A 565 -24.76 -9.40 -15.61
N LYS A 566 -23.47 -9.72 -15.84
CA LYS A 566 -22.90 -11.02 -15.50
C LYS A 566 -22.97 -11.31 -14.00
N CYS A 567 -22.56 -10.37 -13.15
CA CYS A 567 -22.58 -10.57 -11.68
C CYS A 567 -24.00 -10.78 -11.12
N PHE A 568 -25.00 -10.13 -11.72
CA PHE A 568 -26.40 -10.22 -11.28
C PHE A 568 -27.24 -11.26 -12.06
N ASN A 569 -26.65 -12.00 -13.00
CA ASN A 569 -27.35 -12.90 -13.92
C ASN A 569 -28.49 -12.24 -14.72
N LEU A 570 -28.23 -11.04 -15.25
CA LEU A 570 -29.16 -10.25 -16.05
C LEU A 570 -28.81 -10.32 -17.55
N ASN A 571 -29.82 -10.18 -18.40
CA ASN A 571 -29.64 -10.04 -19.85
C ASN A 571 -29.11 -8.65 -20.19
N GLN A 572 -28.18 -8.58 -21.13
CA GLN A 572 -27.68 -7.29 -21.62
C GLN A 572 -28.72 -6.63 -22.53
N PRO A 573 -29.04 -5.33 -22.36
CA PRO A 573 -30.00 -4.65 -23.23
C PRO A 573 -29.51 -4.56 -24.67
N VAL A 574 -30.44 -4.70 -25.62
CA VAL A 574 -30.23 -4.40 -27.05
C VAL A 574 -30.36 -2.88 -27.23
N LEU A 575 -29.23 -2.20 -27.44
CA LEU A 575 -29.10 -0.73 -27.38
C LEU A 575 -29.60 0.00 -28.65
N PRO A 576 -29.88 1.31 -28.56
CA PRO A 576 -28.81 2.27 -28.85
C PRO A 576 -28.54 3.29 -27.73
N LEU A 577 -27.24 3.58 -27.56
CA LEU A 577 -26.57 4.56 -26.68
C LEU A 577 -26.89 4.42 -25.18
N LEU A 578 -25.91 3.92 -24.42
CA LEU A 578 -25.93 3.94 -22.96
C LEU A 578 -26.25 5.35 -22.49
N SER A 579 -27.35 5.51 -21.77
CA SER A 579 -27.65 6.78 -21.12
C SER A 579 -26.50 7.12 -20.16
N PRO A 580 -26.11 8.41 -20.03
CA PRO A 580 -24.98 8.81 -19.19
C PRO A 580 -25.07 8.29 -17.74
N GLU A 581 -26.28 8.05 -17.24
CA GLU A 581 -26.56 7.50 -15.92
C GLU A 581 -25.92 6.11 -15.71
N PHE A 582 -25.82 5.26 -16.75
CA PHE A 582 -25.15 3.95 -16.65
C PHE A 582 -23.63 4.04 -16.47
N THR A 583 -23.05 5.23 -16.61
CA THR A 583 -21.65 5.46 -16.25
C THR A 583 -21.47 5.75 -14.76
N ASN A 584 -22.55 5.99 -14.03
CA ASN A 584 -22.54 6.14 -12.58
C ASN A 584 -22.64 4.75 -11.90
N PRO A 585 -21.62 4.32 -11.14
CA PRO A 585 -21.62 3.00 -10.50
C PRO A 585 -22.79 2.78 -9.53
N GLN A 586 -23.17 3.79 -8.76
CA GLN A 586 -24.31 3.68 -7.82
C GLN A 586 -25.61 3.44 -8.57
N PHE A 587 -25.86 4.19 -9.64
CA PHE A 587 -27.06 4.00 -10.47
C PHE A 587 -27.11 2.60 -11.10
N LEU A 588 -25.99 2.13 -11.66
CA LEU A 588 -25.91 0.81 -12.26
C LEU A 588 -26.11 -0.31 -11.24
N LEU A 589 -25.50 -0.20 -10.05
CA LEU A 589 -25.70 -1.13 -8.93
C LEU A 589 -27.17 -1.18 -8.52
N LEU A 590 -27.78 -0.01 -8.34
CA LEU A 590 -29.17 0.13 -7.93
C LEU A 590 -30.12 -0.51 -8.93
N THR A 591 -29.87 -0.28 -10.22
CA THR A 591 -30.61 -0.88 -11.33
C THR A 591 -30.56 -2.40 -11.24
N CYS A 592 -29.37 -2.98 -11.13
CA CYS A 592 -29.20 -4.43 -11.12
C CYS A 592 -29.83 -5.07 -9.88
N LYS A 593 -29.67 -4.45 -8.70
CA LYS A 593 -30.33 -4.90 -7.46
C LYS A 593 -31.85 -4.86 -7.59
N THR A 594 -32.40 -3.78 -8.14
CA THR A 594 -33.85 -3.60 -8.34
C THR A 594 -34.40 -4.67 -9.28
N LEU A 595 -33.76 -4.92 -10.42
CA LEU A 595 -34.20 -5.94 -11.38
C LEU A 595 -34.21 -7.34 -10.73
N LYS A 596 -33.14 -7.68 -10.00
CA LYS A 596 -33.05 -8.94 -9.26
C LYS A 596 -34.14 -9.07 -8.19
N MET A 597 -34.39 -8.01 -7.40
CA MET A 597 -35.46 -7.99 -6.39
C MET A 597 -36.84 -8.22 -7.01
N LEU A 598 -37.09 -7.69 -8.21
CA LEU A 598 -38.36 -7.81 -8.92
C LEU A 598 -38.48 -9.11 -9.73
N GLY A 599 -37.48 -9.99 -9.69
CA GLY A 599 -37.45 -11.22 -10.48
C GLY A 599 -37.42 -10.97 -12.00
N ARG A 600 -36.89 -9.81 -12.44
CA ARG A 600 -36.77 -9.44 -13.86
C ARG A 600 -35.32 -9.59 -14.31
N ASN A 601 -35.14 -10.18 -15.50
CA ASN A 601 -33.80 -10.37 -16.08
C ASN A 601 -33.45 -9.32 -17.14
N ASP A 602 -34.43 -8.58 -17.65
CA ASP A 602 -34.25 -7.62 -18.73
C ASP A 602 -34.29 -6.16 -18.23
N PHE A 603 -33.41 -5.33 -18.78
CA PHE A 603 -33.41 -3.89 -18.56
C PHE A 603 -34.63 -3.25 -19.24
N PRO A 604 -35.19 -2.18 -18.64
CA PRO A 604 -36.33 -1.49 -19.22
C PRO A 604 -35.93 -0.73 -20.49
N ARG A 605 -36.83 -0.65 -21.48
CA ARG A 605 -36.57 -0.02 -22.79
C ARG A 605 -36.89 1.49 -22.76
N GLY A 606 -35.97 2.33 -23.26
CA GLY A 606 -36.15 3.78 -23.45
C GLY A 606 -36.10 4.63 -22.16
N MET A 607 -36.14 5.97 -22.29
CA MET A 607 -36.10 6.90 -21.14
C MET A 607 -37.29 6.74 -20.18
N GLN A 608 -38.48 6.39 -20.70
CA GLN A 608 -39.63 6.02 -19.87
C GLN A 608 -39.33 4.80 -18.98
N GLY A 609 -38.42 3.93 -19.43
CA GLY A 609 -37.91 2.79 -18.68
C GLY A 609 -37.06 3.19 -17.46
N ILE A 610 -36.29 4.28 -17.55
CA ILE A 610 -35.47 4.79 -16.43
C ILE A 610 -36.39 5.39 -15.35
N SER A 611 -37.36 6.24 -15.72
CA SER A 611 -38.34 6.76 -14.75
C SER A 611 -39.16 5.65 -14.11
N LYS A 612 -39.54 4.63 -14.89
CA LYS A 612 -40.19 3.42 -14.37
C LYS A 612 -39.27 2.63 -13.44
N LEU A 613 -37.97 2.56 -13.72
CA LEU A 613 -37.00 1.88 -12.86
C LEU A 613 -36.83 2.57 -11.52
N TYR A 614 -36.77 3.91 -11.49
CA TYR A 614 -36.79 4.67 -10.24
C TYR A 614 -38.04 4.37 -9.41
N LYS A 615 -39.21 4.35 -10.07
CA LYS A 615 -40.46 3.98 -9.41
C LYS A 615 -40.47 2.52 -8.94
N ASP A 616 -39.99 1.62 -9.77
CA ASP A 616 -39.84 0.20 -9.44
C ASP A 616 -38.88 0.01 -8.24
N TYR A 617 -37.85 0.86 -8.11
CA TYR A 617 -36.95 0.89 -6.96
C TYR A 617 -37.63 1.41 -5.69
N THR A 618 -38.33 2.54 -5.74
CA THR A 618 -39.05 3.07 -4.56
C THR A 618 -40.11 2.07 -4.05
N VAL A 619 -40.78 1.39 -4.97
CA VAL A 619 -41.70 0.27 -4.65
C VAL A 619 -40.95 -0.89 -3.99
N ALA A 620 -39.80 -1.31 -4.53
CA ALA A 620 -39.00 -2.40 -3.98
C ALA A 620 -38.47 -2.08 -2.57
N VAL A 621 -38.03 -0.84 -2.33
CA VAL A 621 -37.61 -0.39 -0.99
C VAL A 621 -38.80 -0.34 -0.03
N THR A 622 -39.96 0.14 -0.50
CA THR A 622 -41.19 0.09 0.31
C THR A 622 -41.56 -1.34 0.69
N GLN A 623 -41.42 -2.30 -0.23
CA GLN A 623 -41.62 -3.72 0.07
C GLN A 623 -40.60 -4.25 1.09
N LYS A 624 -39.32 -3.87 0.96
CA LYS A 624 -38.28 -4.19 1.93
C LYS A 624 -38.61 -3.65 3.33
N PHE A 625 -39.07 -2.40 3.42
CA PHE A 625 -39.50 -1.80 4.68
C PHE A 625 -40.69 -2.51 5.30
N ARG A 626 -41.65 -2.94 4.48
CA ARG A 626 -42.80 -3.74 4.91
C ARG A 626 -42.38 -5.11 5.45
N LEU A 627 -41.47 -5.81 4.76
CA LEU A 627 -41.12 -7.20 5.06
C LEU A 627 -40.01 -7.36 6.10
N ASN A 628 -39.00 -6.49 6.08
CA ASN A 628 -37.78 -6.65 6.87
C ASN A 628 -37.73 -5.73 8.10
N LEU A 629 -38.50 -4.62 8.09
CA LEU A 629 -38.57 -3.68 9.20
C LEU A 629 -39.94 -3.69 9.92
N ASN A 630 -40.84 -4.60 9.51
CA ASN A 630 -42.19 -4.77 10.05
C ASN A 630 -43.01 -3.46 10.11
N TYR A 631 -42.79 -2.55 9.17
CA TYR A 631 -43.63 -1.36 9.07
C TYR A 631 -45.01 -1.70 8.49
N ASP A 632 -46.05 -1.20 9.14
CA ASP A 632 -47.45 -1.39 8.76
C ASP A 632 -47.85 -0.45 7.60
N ILE A 633 -47.14 -0.57 6.47
CA ILE A 633 -47.35 0.27 5.29
C ILE A 633 -48.44 -0.38 4.42
N PRO A 634 -49.54 0.34 4.08
CA PRO A 634 -50.59 -0.17 3.21
C PRO A 634 -50.04 -0.73 1.90
N ILE A 635 -50.57 -1.87 1.43
CA ILE A 635 -50.07 -2.58 0.23
C ILE A 635 -49.99 -1.67 -1.01
N THR A 636 -50.93 -0.74 -1.14
CA THR A 636 -51.06 0.18 -2.28
C THR A 636 -50.19 1.43 -2.17
N LEU A 637 -49.53 1.68 -1.04
CA LEU A 637 -48.75 2.88 -0.80
C LEU A 637 -47.27 2.62 -1.05
N ASP A 638 -46.67 3.37 -1.98
CA ASP A 638 -45.22 3.56 -2.07
C ASP A 638 -44.82 4.68 -1.09
N ILE A 639 -44.41 4.28 0.12
CA ILE A 639 -44.11 5.23 1.19
C ILE A 639 -42.88 6.07 0.86
N VAL A 640 -41.94 5.51 0.10
CA VAL A 640 -40.70 6.18 -0.30
C VAL A 640 -41.00 7.31 -1.27
N GLU A 641 -41.69 7.00 -2.37
CA GLU A 641 -42.08 7.99 -3.38
C GLU A 641 -42.97 9.07 -2.75
N HIS A 642 -43.96 8.66 -1.94
CA HIS A 642 -44.85 9.59 -1.25
C HIS A 642 -44.10 10.53 -0.30
N PHE A 643 -43.10 10.03 0.44
CA PHE A 643 -42.30 10.87 1.33
C PHE A 643 -41.39 11.82 0.56
N ILE A 644 -40.78 11.39 -0.55
CA ILE A 644 -39.98 12.25 -1.42
C ILE A 644 -40.84 13.41 -1.95
N PHE A 645 -42.04 13.12 -2.47
CA PHE A 645 -42.96 14.16 -2.95
C PHE A 645 -43.40 15.10 -1.84
N PHE A 646 -43.75 14.58 -0.66
CA PHE A 646 -44.10 15.39 0.50
C PHE A 646 -42.98 16.38 0.87
N ILE A 647 -41.74 15.89 0.90
CA ILE A 647 -40.59 16.74 1.21
C ILE A 647 -40.32 17.73 0.08
N GLN A 648 -40.55 17.38 -1.20
CA GLN A 648 -40.45 18.31 -2.33
C GLN A 648 -41.50 19.42 -2.32
N SER A 649 -42.76 19.08 -2.01
CA SER A 649 -43.84 20.06 -1.94
C SER A 649 -43.69 20.99 -0.75
N LYS A 650 -43.24 20.47 0.40
CA LYS A 650 -43.18 21.21 1.66
C LYS A 650 -41.90 22.04 1.82
N LEU A 651 -40.79 21.54 1.27
CA LEU A 651 -39.47 22.16 1.37
C LEU A 651 -38.86 22.24 -0.05
N PRO A 652 -39.24 23.24 -0.87
CA PRO A 652 -38.63 23.44 -2.18
C PRO A 652 -37.18 23.92 -2.05
N GLY A 653 -36.26 23.38 -2.87
CA GLY A 653 -34.83 23.74 -2.86
C GLY A 653 -33.96 22.86 -1.94
N VAL A 654 -32.82 23.41 -1.49
CA VAL A 654 -31.86 22.72 -0.60
C VAL A 654 -32.41 22.69 0.83
N LYS A 655 -32.48 21.50 1.44
CA LYS A 655 -33.32 21.25 2.63
C LYS A 655 -32.46 21.01 3.87
N LYS A 656 -32.81 21.51 5.05
CA LYS A 656 -32.08 21.13 6.28
C LYS A 656 -32.53 19.77 6.80
N LEU A 657 -31.63 18.98 7.40
CA LEU A 657 -32.00 17.73 8.07
C LEU A 657 -32.99 18.01 9.20
N ASP A 658 -32.76 19.08 9.97
CA ASP A 658 -33.69 19.52 11.01
C ASP A 658 -35.05 19.91 10.39
N ASP A 659 -35.05 20.59 9.24
CA ASP A 659 -36.30 20.94 8.52
C ASP A 659 -37.03 19.69 8.01
N VAL A 660 -36.30 18.66 7.58
CA VAL A 660 -36.88 17.38 7.15
C VAL A 660 -37.45 16.61 8.34
N TYR A 661 -36.77 16.60 9.50
CA TYR A 661 -37.32 16.03 10.74
C TYR A 661 -38.54 16.80 11.23
N MET A 662 -38.50 18.13 11.21
CA MET A 662 -39.65 18.98 11.54
C MET A 662 -40.81 18.76 10.57
N ALA A 663 -40.53 18.67 9.26
CA ALA A 663 -41.54 18.34 8.27
C ALA A 663 -42.11 16.93 8.49
N PHE A 664 -41.29 15.97 8.91
CA PHE A 664 -41.71 14.61 9.20
C PHE A 664 -42.65 14.51 10.40
N GLU A 665 -42.59 15.43 11.36
CA GLU A 665 -43.61 15.52 12.44
C GLU A 665 -45.03 15.72 11.89
N GLU A 666 -45.14 16.39 10.76
CA GLU A 666 -46.41 16.66 10.08
C GLU A 666 -46.67 15.68 8.92
N TYR A 667 -45.86 14.62 8.78
CA TYR A 667 -46.03 13.62 7.74
C TYR A 667 -47.17 12.65 8.11
N SER A 668 -48.16 12.54 7.22
CA SER A 668 -49.42 11.83 7.45
C SER A 668 -49.25 10.37 7.86
N TYR A 669 -48.15 9.73 7.45
CA TYR A 669 -47.87 8.32 7.68
C TYR A 669 -46.77 8.07 8.72
N LYS A 670 -46.29 9.11 9.43
CA LYS A 670 -45.18 9.00 10.39
C LYS A 670 -45.34 7.85 11.41
N SER A 671 -46.56 7.62 11.91
CA SER A 671 -46.84 6.55 12.89
C SER A 671 -46.59 5.14 12.35
N LEU A 672 -46.72 4.93 11.03
CA LEU A 672 -46.51 3.64 10.37
C LEU A 672 -45.02 3.37 10.10
N VAL A 673 -44.21 4.43 10.04
CA VAL A 673 -42.80 4.38 9.64
C VAL A 673 -41.93 5.27 10.53
N PRO A 674 -41.87 5.04 11.85
CA PRO A 674 -41.29 5.97 12.82
C PRO A 674 -39.80 6.29 12.61
N HIS A 675 -39.05 5.42 11.93
CA HIS A 675 -37.63 5.63 11.61
C HIS A 675 -37.36 5.84 10.11
N LEU A 676 -38.38 6.20 9.32
CA LEU A 676 -38.30 6.33 7.86
C LEU A 676 -37.09 7.14 7.39
N ILE A 677 -36.82 8.30 8.00
CA ILE A 677 -35.69 9.15 7.59
C ILE A 677 -34.36 8.41 7.71
N ASN A 678 -34.14 7.69 8.82
CA ASN A 678 -32.91 6.94 9.04
C ASN A 678 -32.79 5.75 8.08
N ASP A 679 -33.90 5.07 7.80
CA ASP A 679 -33.91 3.95 6.87
C ASP A 679 -33.70 4.41 5.43
N LEU A 680 -34.27 5.54 5.01
CA LEU A 680 -33.99 6.13 3.70
C LEU A 680 -32.54 6.61 3.55
N ILE A 681 -31.89 7.03 4.64
CA ILE A 681 -30.45 7.33 4.65
C ILE A 681 -29.64 6.04 4.49
N ARG A 682 -30.04 4.95 5.15
CA ARG A 682 -29.40 3.63 5.03
C ARG A 682 -29.50 3.08 3.61
N GLU A 683 -30.66 3.19 2.97
CA GLU A 683 -30.89 2.79 1.58
C GLU A 683 -30.32 3.80 0.55
N ASN A 684 -29.55 4.80 0.99
CA ASN A 684 -28.93 5.84 0.16
C ASN A 684 -29.91 6.65 -0.72
N ILE A 685 -31.21 6.68 -0.39
CA ILE A 685 -32.22 7.52 -1.05
C ILE A 685 -32.05 8.98 -0.62
N LEU A 686 -31.66 9.17 0.65
CA LEU A 686 -31.50 10.45 1.30
C LEU A 686 -30.04 10.64 1.72
N VAL A 687 -29.41 11.74 1.31
CA VAL A 687 -27.99 12.00 1.63
C VAL A 687 -27.87 13.16 2.62
N LYS A 688 -27.12 12.96 3.72
CA LYS A 688 -26.83 13.99 4.73
C LYS A 688 -25.70 14.91 4.26
N ASN A 689 -26.01 16.19 4.00
CA ASN A 689 -25.10 17.24 3.52
C ASN A 689 -25.01 18.43 4.51
N TRP A 690 -24.01 18.57 5.36
CA TRP A 690 -23.76 19.84 6.11
C TRP A 690 -23.39 21.02 5.18
N PRO A 691 -24.06 22.19 5.26
CA PRO A 691 -23.69 23.35 4.44
C PRO A 691 -22.50 24.12 4.99
N ILE A 692 -21.94 24.92 4.08
CA ILE A 692 -20.89 25.91 4.28
C ILE A 692 -21.43 27.05 5.16
N TYR A 693 -20.57 27.57 6.03
CA TYR A 693 -20.79 28.59 7.07
C TYR A 693 -22.08 29.44 6.99
N ARG A 694 -22.79 29.42 8.13
CA ARG A 694 -24.08 30.07 8.49
C ARG A 694 -25.33 29.45 7.89
N GLN A 695 -25.58 28.17 8.19
CA GLN A 695 -26.83 27.63 8.74
C GLN A 695 -26.68 26.09 8.91
N LYS A 696 -27.43 25.44 9.81
CA LYS A 696 -27.25 24.02 10.20
C LYS A 696 -27.55 23.00 9.07
N ASN A 697 -27.03 21.78 9.26
CA ASN A 697 -27.21 20.48 8.57
C ASN A 697 -28.21 20.45 7.42
N GLN A 698 -27.79 20.16 6.19
CA GLN A 698 -28.63 20.03 4.99
C GLN A 698 -28.74 18.58 4.47
N MET A 699 -29.66 18.36 3.54
CA MET A 699 -29.93 17.12 2.81
C MET A 699 -30.13 17.43 1.33
N SER A 700 -29.67 16.52 0.46
CA SER A 700 -30.07 16.46 -0.95
C SER A 700 -30.65 15.08 -1.27
N LEU A 701 -31.50 15.01 -2.28
CA LEU A 701 -31.83 13.74 -2.94
C LEU A 701 -30.58 13.26 -3.68
N SER A 702 -30.31 11.96 -3.62
CA SER A 702 -29.18 11.31 -4.30
C SER A 702 -29.31 11.36 -5.81
#